data_AF-A0A9X8EAV1-F1
#
_entry.id   AF-A0A9X8EAV1-F1
#
_cell.length_a   1.000
_cell.length_b   1.000
_cell.length_c   1.000
_cell.angle_alpha   90.00
_cell.angle_beta   90.00
_cell.angle_gamma   90.00
#
_symmetry.space_group_name_H-M   'P 1'
#
loop_
_entity.id
_entity.type
_entity.pdbx_description
1 polymer ?
#
loop_
_entity_poly.entity_id
_entity_poly.type
_entity_poly.pdbx_seq_one_letter_code
_entity_poly.pdbx_strand_id
1 'polypeptide(L)'
;FIAGWWICPDLLLERHDAASRIPLKELLLAKAQEGVVIHVLLYQEVQVAMDLGSYYAMKQLRCHPNIRVLRDPDFQVQSFGFWSHHEKVIVVDFDVAFVGGLDLALGRFDTSEHLLSDPGIDGATHWWPGKDYSNPIIKDFVRVNDARENLIDRDHVPRMPWHDVHCSMLGPVVQDVAAHFIERWNFVCSKRDNSLRTDWCVCCRSRRFKYLPKSILPWMPDPTTPPETLLADGGYSPCSVQVVRSVSSWSAGVPTESSIHTAYCDCIRAAKHFVYIENQFFISGLETDVVILNRVVQALVDRIVVAVAQGQVFRVVVFMPLLPGIEGNVRSKQSLTHLHAVMHWQYATIRTNLMGALAKVTTRPDEYVLFVGLRTYGVMPNGRCVTEQIYIHSKLCIVDDTTVICGSANINDRSMNGDRDSEIAVVVDDSTFTLGTINGRPANQGTLATRLRLQLFQEHLGLDDVSVVADPTSDATWQFLRHRAQANTDLFEQVFRCAPSNKFRSFDCFDSQWHQLDAIYENQRLNPLRALAAWGADNLLAEGDYAAWTDVNGIPIPMEKVNRDDYVVVPDPLFPLLSSDDQGWYYARNFKIFQDMRVHRGTTPRVRKRDKFQHFMADRLLAQVRRRKYVKLSSLPVLNGSFIDTVPVLRDHDDKDSFYAKWRQWGSKKKFKPPPPPASLRSSTEYHELYDARSSHPRGILLPQLPLHQLPPPTTSSRRR
;
A
#
# COMPACT_ATOMS: atom_id res chain seq x y z
N PHE A 1 -5.90 3.48 25.76
CA PHE A 1 -4.44 3.69 25.63
C PHE A 1 -4.05 3.69 24.16
N ILE A 2 -3.00 4.42 23.79
CA ILE A 2 -2.46 4.47 22.43
C ILE A 2 -0.93 4.51 22.51
N ALA A 3 -0.22 3.59 21.87
CA ALA A 3 1.22 3.67 21.63
C ALA A 3 1.52 3.58 20.13
N GLY A 4 2.53 4.30 19.66
CA GLY A 4 2.89 4.32 18.26
C GLY A 4 4.27 4.92 18.00
N TRP A 5 4.88 4.44 16.93
CA TRP A 5 6.12 4.99 16.38
C TRP A 5 5.86 6.38 15.79
N TRP A 6 4.73 6.54 15.10
CA TRP A 6 4.29 7.82 14.57
C TRP A 6 2.78 7.99 14.73
N ILE A 7 2.33 9.13 15.27
CA ILE A 7 0.91 9.46 15.44
C ILE A 7 0.66 10.88 14.93
N CYS A 8 -0.21 11.00 13.93
CA CYS A 8 -0.57 12.26 13.30
C CYS A 8 -1.91 12.78 13.85
N PRO A 9 -1.95 13.90 14.59
CA PRO A 9 -3.19 14.47 15.14
C PRO A 9 -4.21 14.85 14.06
N ASP A 10 -3.73 15.14 12.85
CA ASP A 10 -4.53 15.60 11.70
C ASP A 10 -4.96 14.47 10.76
N LEU A 11 -4.62 13.20 11.09
CA LEU A 11 -5.05 12.03 10.34
C LEU A 11 -6.58 11.91 10.36
N LEU A 12 -7.17 11.60 9.20
CA LEU A 12 -8.55 11.17 9.09
C LEU A 12 -8.59 9.63 9.21
N LEU A 13 -9.44 9.10 10.10
CA LEU A 13 -9.65 7.65 10.21
C LEU A 13 -10.62 7.20 9.11
N GLU A 14 -11.82 7.76 9.10
CA GLU A 14 -12.82 7.53 8.06
C GLU A 14 -12.57 8.38 6.81
N ARG A 15 -12.81 7.80 5.63
CA ARG A 15 -12.53 8.44 4.32
C ARG A 15 -13.72 8.57 3.40
N HIS A 16 -14.65 7.60 3.42
CA HIS A 16 -15.74 7.50 2.45
C HIS A 16 -16.95 8.36 2.83
N ASP A 17 -17.35 8.38 4.11
CA ASP A 17 -18.43 9.24 4.58
C ASP A 17 -17.94 10.65 4.90
N ALA A 18 -18.43 11.64 4.16
CA ALA A 18 -18.10 13.05 4.39
C ALA A 18 -18.49 13.56 5.77
N ALA A 19 -19.54 13.01 6.41
CA ALA A 19 -19.99 13.44 7.73
C ALA A 19 -19.06 12.93 8.87
N SER A 20 -18.43 11.77 8.70
CA SER A 20 -17.57 11.13 9.70
C SER A 20 -16.07 11.51 9.58
N ARG A 21 -15.69 12.37 8.63
CA ARG A 21 -14.29 12.78 8.33
C ARG A 21 -13.70 13.79 9.33
N ILE A 22 -13.68 13.43 10.62
CA ILE A 22 -13.00 14.23 11.66
C ILE A 22 -11.52 13.82 11.83
N PRO A 23 -10.61 14.78 12.09
CA PRO A 23 -9.25 14.49 12.51
C PRO A 23 -9.15 13.71 13.83
N LEU A 24 -8.12 12.87 13.97
CA LEU A 24 -7.84 12.09 15.18
C LEU A 24 -7.85 12.97 16.46
N LYS A 25 -7.28 14.18 16.42
CA LYS A 25 -7.26 15.10 17.57
C LYS A 25 -8.65 15.56 18.00
N GLU A 26 -9.60 15.66 17.08
CA GLU A 26 -10.98 16.09 17.34
C GLU A 26 -11.80 14.93 17.91
N LEU A 27 -11.62 13.72 17.39
CA LEU A 27 -12.18 12.49 17.98
C LEU A 27 -11.71 12.29 19.43
N LEU A 28 -10.39 12.39 19.67
CA LEU A 28 -9.83 12.23 21.01
C LEU A 28 -10.25 13.36 21.96
N LEU A 29 -10.42 14.60 21.46
CA LEU A 29 -10.98 15.70 22.24
C LEU A 29 -12.44 15.45 22.63
N ALA A 30 -13.28 15.01 21.70
CA ALA A 30 -14.68 14.69 21.97
C ALA A 30 -14.80 13.59 23.04
N LYS A 31 -14.05 12.49 22.91
CA LYS A 31 -14.02 11.43 23.94
C LYS A 31 -13.46 11.92 25.28
N ALA A 32 -12.47 12.81 25.27
CA ALA A 32 -11.96 13.41 26.49
C ALA A 32 -12.98 14.33 27.19
N GLN A 33 -13.86 15.00 26.45
CA GLN A 33 -14.99 15.81 26.94
C GLN A 33 -16.14 14.95 27.46
N GLU A 34 -16.40 13.79 26.85
CA GLU A 34 -17.31 12.75 27.39
C GLU A 34 -16.81 12.13 28.71
N GLY A 35 -15.54 12.38 29.08
CA GLY A 35 -14.94 11.95 30.35
C GLY A 35 -13.86 10.87 30.21
N VAL A 36 -13.64 10.33 29.00
CA VAL A 36 -12.65 9.27 28.75
C VAL A 36 -11.24 9.76 29.06
N VAL A 37 -10.47 8.96 29.80
CA VAL A 37 -9.07 9.28 30.14
C VAL A 37 -8.14 8.62 29.13
N ILE A 38 -7.44 9.43 28.36
CA ILE A 38 -6.67 9.01 27.20
C ILE A 38 -5.17 9.14 27.50
N HIS A 39 -4.45 8.02 27.44
CA HIS A 39 -3.00 7.98 27.60
C HIS A 39 -2.35 7.60 26.27
N VAL A 40 -1.42 8.44 25.82
CA VAL A 40 -0.70 8.31 24.54
C VAL A 40 0.80 8.25 24.81
N LEU A 41 1.48 7.23 24.28
CA LEU A 41 2.93 7.06 24.35
C LEU A 41 3.50 7.13 22.93
N LEU A 42 4.35 8.13 22.68
CA LEU A 42 4.97 8.36 21.37
C LEU A 42 6.45 7.99 21.41
N TYR A 43 6.97 7.47 20.31
CA TYR A 43 8.40 7.55 20.05
C TYR A 43 8.86 9.03 19.96
N GLN A 44 10.01 9.34 20.54
CA GLN A 44 10.69 10.63 20.45
C GLN A 44 11.79 10.56 19.39
N GLU A 45 11.51 11.07 18.20
CA GLU A 45 12.46 11.07 17.09
C GLU A 45 13.71 11.93 17.34
N VAL A 46 14.83 11.51 16.77
CA VAL A 46 15.99 12.37 16.55
C VAL A 46 15.71 13.24 15.31
N GLN A 47 15.23 14.46 15.52
CA GLN A 47 14.67 15.33 14.47
C GLN A 47 15.58 15.61 13.28
N VAL A 48 16.91 15.52 13.45
CA VAL A 48 17.89 15.68 12.36
C VAL A 48 17.89 14.47 11.41
N ALA A 49 17.51 13.29 11.90
CA ALA A 49 17.46 12.05 11.12
C ALA A 49 16.07 11.74 10.56
N MET A 50 15.00 12.31 11.13
CA MET A 50 13.61 11.98 10.77
C MET A 50 12.61 13.02 11.31
N ASP A 51 11.66 13.47 10.49
CA ASP A 51 10.63 14.46 10.87
C ASP A 51 9.26 13.81 11.14
N LEU A 52 9.16 13.00 12.20
CA LEU A 52 7.87 12.44 12.66
C LEU A 52 7.00 13.49 13.38
N GLY A 53 7.59 14.62 13.79
CA GLY A 53 6.88 15.68 14.50
C GLY A 53 6.23 15.24 15.81
N SER A 54 6.80 14.30 16.58
CA SER A 54 6.17 13.84 17.84
C SER A 54 5.99 14.97 18.85
N TYR A 55 6.83 16.02 18.79
CA TYR A 55 6.65 17.24 19.59
C TYR A 55 5.38 18.01 19.19
N TYR A 56 5.12 18.14 17.88
CA TYR A 56 3.88 18.71 17.36
C TYR A 56 2.68 17.85 17.80
N ALA A 57 2.77 16.53 17.63
CA ALA A 57 1.71 15.61 18.04
C ALA A 57 1.38 15.72 19.54
N MET A 58 2.42 15.72 20.39
CA MET A 58 2.28 15.94 21.83
C MET A 58 1.66 17.30 22.17
N LYS A 59 1.97 18.36 21.42
CA LYS A 59 1.39 19.70 21.64
C LYS A 59 -0.09 19.76 21.26
N GLN A 60 -0.47 19.20 20.11
CA GLN A 60 -1.86 19.20 19.63
C GLN A 60 -2.78 18.31 20.48
N LEU A 61 -2.32 17.11 20.83
CA LEU A 61 -3.13 16.14 21.58
C LEU A 61 -3.32 16.50 23.06
N ARG A 62 -2.47 17.35 23.65
CA ARG A 62 -2.65 17.87 25.02
C ARG A 62 -3.66 19.02 25.09
N CYS A 63 -4.77 18.91 24.35
CA CYS A 63 -5.85 19.91 24.29
C CYS A 63 -6.86 19.80 25.44
N HIS A 64 -6.88 18.70 26.21
CA HIS A 64 -7.81 18.46 27.32
C HIS A 64 -7.09 17.79 28.51
N PRO A 65 -7.42 18.09 29.79
CA PRO A 65 -6.75 17.50 30.96
C PRO A 65 -6.87 15.98 31.09
N ASN A 66 -7.87 15.37 30.44
CA ASN A 66 -8.00 13.91 30.36
C ASN A 66 -7.06 13.26 29.34
N ILE A 67 -6.44 14.03 28.42
CA ILE A 67 -5.47 13.52 27.43
C ILE A 67 -4.04 13.74 27.94
N ARG A 68 -3.32 12.65 28.14
CA ARG A 68 -1.94 12.64 28.66
C ARG A 68 -1.02 12.02 27.62
N VAL A 69 -0.07 12.81 27.13
CA VAL A 69 0.91 12.36 26.14
C VAL A 69 2.29 12.30 26.76
N LEU A 70 2.99 11.18 26.62
CA LEU A 70 4.42 11.02 26.88
C LEU A 70 5.16 10.80 25.56
N ARG A 71 6.46 11.10 25.57
CA ARG A 71 7.40 10.80 24.48
C ARG A 71 8.65 10.14 25.06
N ASP A 72 9.20 9.15 24.39
CA ASP A 72 10.36 8.38 24.88
C ASP A 72 11.12 7.79 23.68
N PRO A 73 12.45 7.60 23.74
CA PRO A 73 13.36 7.92 24.84
C PRO A 73 13.78 9.40 24.87
N ASP A 74 14.14 9.89 26.07
CA ASP A 74 14.74 11.20 26.23
C ASP A 74 16.27 11.11 26.02
N PHE A 75 16.70 11.19 24.75
CA PHE A 75 18.09 11.05 24.31
C PHE A 75 19.01 12.20 24.77
N GLN A 76 19.23 12.37 26.08
CA GLN A 76 20.27 13.28 26.59
C GLN A 76 21.69 12.74 26.45
N VAL A 77 21.85 11.44 26.19
CA VAL A 77 23.16 10.77 26.09
C VAL A 77 23.16 9.84 24.87
N GLN A 78 24.00 10.17 23.88
CA GLN A 78 24.13 9.43 22.61
C GLN A 78 24.65 7.98 22.76
N SER A 79 25.07 7.59 23.97
CA SER A 79 25.74 6.31 24.26
C SER A 79 24.82 5.07 24.30
N PHE A 80 23.49 5.23 24.30
CA PHE A 80 22.54 4.12 24.48
C PHE A 80 21.83 3.63 23.19
N GLY A 81 22.26 4.10 22.01
CA GLY A 81 21.85 3.56 20.70
C GLY A 81 20.76 4.35 19.97
N PHE A 82 20.55 4.00 18.69
CA PHE A 82 19.65 4.68 17.74
C PHE A 82 18.27 3.99 17.64
N TRP A 83 17.83 3.32 18.69
CA TRP A 83 16.63 2.46 18.70
C TRP A 83 15.34 3.26 18.86
N SER A 84 14.22 2.71 18.40
CA SER A 84 12.90 3.33 18.51
C SER A 84 11.88 2.47 19.26
N HIS A 85 10.81 3.13 19.71
CA HIS A 85 9.58 2.45 20.08
C HIS A 85 8.77 2.24 18.81
N HIS A 86 8.71 0.99 18.35
CA HIS A 86 8.20 0.65 17.04
C HIS A 86 6.86 -0.12 17.09
N GLU A 87 6.41 -0.50 18.29
CA GLU A 87 5.06 -1.02 18.51
C GLU A 87 3.95 -0.04 18.08
N LYS A 88 2.84 -0.59 17.57
CA LYS A 88 1.60 0.15 17.29
C LYS A 88 0.47 -0.53 18.06
N VAL A 89 -0.09 0.17 19.05
CA VAL A 89 -1.03 -0.41 20.03
C VAL A 89 -2.17 0.56 20.29
N ILE A 90 -3.39 0.05 20.26
CA ILE A 90 -4.57 0.73 20.83
C ILE A 90 -5.25 -0.22 21.81
N VAL A 91 -5.70 0.29 22.95
CA VAL A 91 -6.58 -0.43 23.89
C VAL A 91 -7.73 0.49 24.26
N VAL A 92 -8.98 0.03 24.13
CA VAL A 92 -10.17 0.79 24.53
C VAL A 92 -10.84 0.03 25.68
N ASP A 93 -11.02 0.73 26.81
CA ASP A 93 -11.74 0.32 28.02
C ASP A 93 -11.39 -1.05 28.65
N PHE A 94 -10.27 -1.65 28.20
CA PHE A 94 -9.86 -3.03 28.48
C PHE A 94 -10.76 -4.12 27.85
N ASP A 95 -11.68 -3.72 26.96
CA ASP A 95 -12.58 -4.62 26.23
C ASP A 95 -12.02 -5.05 24.87
N VAL A 96 -11.29 -4.15 24.20
CA VAL A 96 -10.68 -4.39 22.87
C VAL A 96 -9.26 -3.85 22.78
N ALA A 97 -8.38 -4.62 22.13
CA ALA A 97 -7.03 -4.20 21.76
C ALA A 97 -6.78 -4.34 20.26
N PHE A 98 -5.85 -3.53 19.75
CA PHE A 98 -5.37 -3.54 18.38
C PHE A 98 -3.84 -3.59 18.38
N VAL A 99 -3.27 -4.48 17.56
CA VAL A 99 -1.82 -4.72 17.39
C VAL A 99 -1.52 -5.02 15.92
N GLY A 100 -0.42 -4.51 15.36
CA GLY A 100 -0.02 -4.81 13.98
C GLY A 100 1.02 -3.85 13.41
N GLY A 101 1.10 -3.76 12.08
CA GLY A 101 2.04 -2.88 11.38
C GLY A 101 1.56 -1.43 11.19
N LEU A 102 0.26 -1.18 11.17
CA LEU A 102 -0.31 0.16 10.96
C LEU A 102 -0.12 1.12 12.15
N ASP A 103 0.62 2.21 11.92
CA ASP A 103 0.63 3.41 12.78
C ASP A 103 -0.61 4.29 12.52
N LEU A 104 -1.01 5.10 13.50
CA LEU A 104 -1.98 6.21 13.32
C LEU A 104 -1.32 7.41 12.61
N ALA A 105 -0.72 7.16 11.44
CA ALA A 105 0.13 8.09 10.71
C ALA A 105 -0.33 8.32 9.25
N LEU A 106 0.24 9.34 8.63
CA LEU A 106 0.00 9.64 7.21
C LEU A 106 0.61 8.56 6.29
N GLY A 107 0.01 8.38 5.12
CA GLY A 107 0.42 7.41 4.09
C GLY A 107 0.01 5.95 4.36
N ARG A 108 -0.56 5.65 5.54
CA ARG A 108 -0.96 4.28 5.95
C ARG A 108 -2.34 3.86 5.46
N PHE A 109 -3.23 4.82 5.20
CA PHE A 109 -4.57 4.50 4.69
C PHE A 109 -4.47 3.98 3.25
N ASP A 110 -5.05 2.82 2.98
CA ASP A 110 -5.21 2.27 1.64
C ASP A 110 -6.41 1.31 1.60
N THR A 111 -6.74 0.83 0.41
CA THR A 111 -7.68 -0.28 0.19
C THR A 111 -7.01 -1.35 -0.68
N SER A 112 -7.62 -2.53 -0.79
CA SER A 112 -7.14 -3.61 -1.66
C SER A 112 -7.17 -3.30 -3.17
N GLU A 113 -7.65 -2.11 -3.56
CA GLU A 113 -7.52 -1.60 -4.93
C GLU A 113 -6.14 -0.96 -5.17
N HIS A 114 -5.42 -0.55 -4.12
CA HIS A 114 -4.08 0.03 -4.15
C HIS A 114 -3.91 1.15 -5.20
N LEU A 115 -4.81 2.12 -5.18
CA LEU A 115 -4.87 3.16 -6.21
C LEU A 115 -3.61 4.05 -6.20
N LEU A 116 -3.04 4.26 -7.40
CA LEU A 116 -1.85 5.11 -7.62
C LEU A 116 -2.19 6.60 -7.73
N SER A 117 -3.40 6.93 -8.14
CA SER A 117 -3.94 8.29 -8.21
C SER A 117 -5.08 8.46 -7.19
N ASP A 118 -5.36 9.70 -6.79
CA ASP A 118 -6.43 10.05 -5.86
C ASP A 118 -7.65 10.57 -6.64
N PRO A 119 -8.63 9.72 -6.99
CA PRO A 119 -9.83 10.15 -7.71
C PRO A 119 -10.75 11.05 -6.88
N GLY A 120 -10.56 11.08 -5.54
CA GLY A 120 -11.47 11.71 -4.61
C GLY A 120 -12.86 11.05 -4.55
N ILE A 121 -13.77 11.67 -3.80
CA ILE A 121 -15.19 11.26 -3.73
C ILE A 121 -16.01 11.93 -4.85
N ASP A 122 -15.75 13.21 -5.07
CA ASP A 122 -16.50 14.14 -5.93
C ASP A 122 -15.57 15.00 -6.83
N GLY A 123 -14.27 14.69 -6.85
CA GLY A 123 -13.23 15.45 -7.53
C GLY A 123 -12.67 16.66 -6.74
N ALA A 124 -13.26 17.02 -5.60
CA ALA A 124 -12.75 18.06 -4.70
C ALA A 124 -12.31 17.50 -3.33
N THR A 125 -12.98 16.44 -2.88
CA THR A 125 -12.81 15.78 -1.58
C THR A 125 -11.90 14.56 -1.74
N HIS A 126 -10.60 14.81 -1.64
CA HIS A 126 -9.53 13.82 -1.73
C HIS A 126 -9.64 12.68 -0.72
N TRP A 127 -9.32 11.45 -1.12
CA TRP A 127 -9.17 10.33 -0.17
C TRP A 127 -7.90 10.50 0.65
N TRP A 128 -6.82 10.99 0.01
CA TRP A 128 -5.52 11.28 0.63
C TRP A 128 -5.23 12.80 0.60
N PRO A 129 -5.73 13.57 1.58
CA PRO A 129 -5.54 15.02 1.60
C PRO A 129 -4.10 15.41 1.97
N GLY A 130 -3.52 16.35 1.23
CA GLY A 130 -2.21 16.92 1.55
C GLY A 130 -1.08 15.88 1.56
N LYS A 131 -0.33 15.82 2.67
CA LYS A 131 0.82 14.92 2.84
C LYS A 131 0.44 13.45 2.96
N ASP A 132 -0.84 13.15 3.18
CA ASP A 132 -1.31 11.76 3.17
C ASP A 132 -1.14 11.12 1.78
N TYR A 133 -1.20 11.93 0.72
CA TYR A 133 -0.77 11.53 -0.62
C TYR A 133 0.76 11.59 -0.69
N SER A 134 1.39 10.43 -0.58
CA SER A 134 2.84 10.29 -0.33
C SER A 134 3.48 9.17 -1.16
N ASN A 135 4.76 9.33 -1.46
CA ASN A 135 5.60 8.29 -2.05
C ASN A 135 7.01 8.40 -1.42
N PRO A 136 7.27 7.69 -0.31
CA PRO A 136 8.54 7.76 0.43
C PRO A 136 9.81 7.46 -0.36
N ILE A 137 9.74 6.76 -1.50
CA ILE A 137 10.92 6.52 -2.36
C ILE A 137 11.29 7.77 -3.15
N ILE A 138 10.28 8.53 -3.60
CA ILE A 138 10.44 9.78 -4.33
C ILE A 138 10.80 10.93 -3.39
N LYS A 139 10.14 10.99 -2.23
CA LYS A 139 10.32 12.03 -1.22
C LYS A 139 9.78 11.62 0.14
N ASP A 140 10.60 11.70 1.18
CA ASP A 140 10.19 11.44 2.55
C ASP A 140 9.36 12.60 3.13
N PHE A 141 8.70 12.35 4.26
CA PHE A 141 7.87 13.31 4.95
C PHE A 141 8.71 14.46 5.54
N VAL A 142 8.29 15.70 5.26
CA VAL A 142 8.89 16.94 5.78
C VAL A 142 7.81 17.92 6.18
N ARG A 143 8.04 18.72 7.22
CA ARG A 143 7.09 19.70 7.78
C ARG A 143 5.73 19.06 8.05
N VAL A 144 5.72 17.95 8.79
CA VAL A 144 4.51 17.13 9.03
C VAL A 144 3.40 17.87 9.79
N ASN A 145 3.75 18.95 10.48
CA ASN A 145 2.79 19.91 11.07
C ASN A 145 1.86 20.57 10.04
N ASP A 146 2.29 20.70 8.78
CA ASP A 146 1.51 21.30 7.69
C ASP A 146 0.83 20.19 6.86
N ALA A 147 0.12 19.28 7.53
CA ALA A 147 -0.38 18.02 6.96
C ALA A 147 -1.28 18.18 5.72
N ARG A 148 -1.89 19.36 5.52
CA ARG A 148 -2.78 19.66 4.38
C ARG A 148 -2.05 20.14 3.12
N GLU A 149 -0.78 20.51 3.20
CA GLU A 149 0.04 20.79 2.01
C GLU A 149 0.38 19.48 1.29
N ASN A 150 0.39 19.45 -0.04
CA ASN A 150 0.84 18.26 -0.78
C ASN A 150 2.36 18.06 -0.62
N LEU A 151 2.80 16.81 -0.40
CA LEU A 151 4.23 16.48 -0.32
C LEU A 151 4.90 16.40 -1.70
N ILE A 152 4.15 15.83 -2.64
CA ILE A 152 4.50 15.55 -4.06
C ILE A 152 3.36 16.06 -4.97
N ASP A 153 3.65 16.22 -6.26
CA ASP A 153 2.64 16.61 -7.25
C ASP A 153 1.70 15.43 -7.58
N ARG A 154 0.43 15.54 -7.15
CA ARG A 154 -0.61 14.52 -7.33
C ARG A 154 -1.07 14.32 -8.77
N ASP A 155 -0.81 15.26 -9.67
CA ASP A 155 -1.19 15.11 -11.09
C ASP A 155 -0.12 14.36 -11.88
N HIS A 156 1.13 14.34 -11.39
CA HIS A 156 2.29 13.82 -12.11
C HIS A 156 3.00 12.63 -11.43
N VAL A 157 2.98 12.56 -10.10
CA VAL A 157 3.68 11.53 -9.31
C VAL A 157 2.64 10.62 -8.64
N PRO A 158 2.67 9.30 -8.89
CA PRO A 158 1.79 8.38 -8.18
C PRO A 158 2.16 8.32 -6.70
N ARG A 159 1.15 8.19 -5.83
CA ARG A 159 1.40 7.74 -4.45
C ARG A 159 1.96 6.30 -4.48
N MET A 160 2.69 5.93 -3.44
CA MET A 160 3.08 4.53 -3.22
C MET A 160 1.98 3.84 -2.41
N PRO A 161 1.31 2.80 -2.94
CA PRO A 161 0.36 2.02 -2.16
C PRO A 161 0.99 1.38 -0.93
N TRP A 162 0.19 1.17 0.10
CA TRP A 162 0.57 0.65 1.40
C TRP A 162 -0.24 -0.61 1.67
N HIS A 163 0.44 -1.76 1.73
CA HIS A 163 -0.15 -3.04 2.12
C HIS A 163 0.32 -3.40 3.52
N ASP A 164 -0.59 -3.72 4.42
CA ASP A 164 -0.28 -3.95 5.83
C ASP A 164 -1.36 -4.82 6.48
N VAL A 165 -1.04 -5.42 7.63
CA VAL A 165 -1.94 -6.27 8.39
C VAL A 165 -1.95 -5.82 9.85
N HIS A 166 -3.16 -5.77 10.42
CA HIS A 166 -3.40 -5.37 11.80
C HIS A 166 -4.52 -6.24 12.36
N CYS A 167 -4.40 -6.65 13.63
CA CYS A 167 -5.40 -7.48 14.31
C CYS A 167 -6.17 -6.66 15.35
N SER A 168 -7.45 -6.99 15.50
CA SER A 168 -8.27 -6.60 16.65
C SER A 168 -8.54 -7.84 17.49
N MET A 169 -8.56 -7.70 18.81
CA MET A 169 -8.73 -8.82 19.74
C MET A 169 -9.60 -8.41 20.94
N LEU A 170 -10.35 -9.39 21.43
CA LEU A 170 -11.29 -9.27 22.54
C LEU A 170 -10.98 -10.33 23.61
N GLY A 171 -11.46 -10.11 24.83
CA GLY A 171 -11.30 -11.07 25.93
C GLY A 171 -9.95 -10.95 26.68
N PRO A 172 -9.53 -11.97 27.44
CA PRO A 172 -8.43 -11.85 28.41
C PRO A 172 -7.11 -11.30 27.85
N VAL A 173 -6.78 -11.60 26.59
CA VAL A 173 -5.55 -11.12 25.91
C VAL A 173 -5.44 -9.59 25.85
N VAL A 174 -6.57 -8.87 25.91
CA VAL A 174 -6.58 -7.40 25.98
C VAL A 174 -5.88 -6.89 27.24
N GLN A 175 -5.90 -7.68 28.33
CA GLN A 175 -5.17 -7.35 29.56
C GLN A 175 -3.66 -7.41 29.38
N ASP A 176 -3.14 -8.36 28.58
CA ASP A 176 -1.71 -8.51 28.33
C ASP A 176 -1.17 -7.33 27.51
N VAL A 177 -1.91 -6.92 26.48
CA VAL A 177 -1.60 -5.72 25.69
C VAL A 177 -1.67 -4.45 26.55
N ALA A 178 -2.67 -4.35 27.43
CA ALA A 178 -2.80 -3.25 28.38
C ALA A 178 -1.68 -3.25 29.44
N ALA A 179 -1.24 -4.42 29.91
CA ALA A 179 -0.14 -4.58 30.86
C ALA A 179 1.20 -4.14 30.25
N HIS A 180 1.48 -4.51 29.00
CA HIS A 180 2.62 -3.99 28.24
C HIS A 180 2.61 -2.44 28.20
N PHE A 181 1.45 -1.83 27.88
CA PHE A 181 1.33 -0.37 27.86
C PHE A 181 1.55 0.26 29.24
N ILE A 182 0.94 -0.29 30.30
CA ILE A 182 1.04 0.21 31.68
C ILE A 182 2.48 0.12 32.19
N GLU A 183 3.18 -0.98 31.91
CA GLU A 183 4.58 -1.17 32.29
C GLU A 183 5.46 -0.08 31.67
N ARG A 184 5.38 0.10 30.34
CA ARG A 184 6.15 1.13 29.64
C ARG A 184 5.76 2.55 30.04
N TRP A 185 4.48 2.85 30.19
CA TRP A 185 4.01 4.14 30.70
C TRP A 185 4.66 4.48 32.06
N ASN A 186 4.60 3.54 33.01
CA ASN A 186 5.16 3.72 34.35
C ASN A 186 6.68 3.83 34.33
N PHE A 187 7.36 3.07 33.48
CA PHE A 187 8.80 3.17 33.27
C PHE A 187 9.20 4.55 32.73
N VAL A 188 8.48 5.10 31.74
CA VAL A 188 8.72 6.46 31.21
C VAL A 188 8.42 7.54 32.27
N CYS A 189 7.38 7.35 33.11
CA CYS A 189 7.17 8.21 34.29
C CYS A 189 8.36 8.17 35.25
N SER A 190 8.89 6.98 35.55
CA SER A 190 10.00 6.81 36.51
C SER A 190 11.31 7.46 36.03
N LYS A 191 11.63 7.36 34.72
CA LYS A 191 12.77 8.05 34.10
C LYS A 191 12.69 9.56 34.31
N ARG A 192 11.50 10.15 34.12
CA ARG A 192 11.25 11.59 34.27
C ARG A 192 11.19 12.06 35.73
N ASP A 193 10.68 11.26 36.64
CA ASP A 193 10.74 11.58 38.07
C ASP A 193 12.19 11.54 38.60
N ASN A 194 13.03 10.65 38.09
CA ASN A 194 14.44 10.59 38.46
C ASN A 194 15.27 11.74 37.85
N SER A 195 15.01 12.18 36.61
CA SER A 195 15.68 13.37 36.06
C SER A 195 15.29 14.67 36.76
N LEU A 196 14.12 14.71 37.40
CA LEU A 196 13.68 15.83 38.25
C LEU A 196 14.18 15.75 39.71
N ARG A 197 14.87 14.67 40.12
CA ARG A 197 15.36 14.48 41.50
C ARG A 197 16.73 15.09 41.78
N THR A 198 17.42 15.60 40.77
CA THR A 198 18.73 16.27 40.92
C THR A 198 18.62 17.69 41.48
N ASP A 199 17.43 18.27 41.57
CA ASP A 199 17.18 19.56 42.21
C ASP A 199 16.79 19.43 43.69
N TRP A 200 17.35 20.31 44.52
CA TRP A 200 17.41 20.30 46.00
C TRP A 200 16.09 20.21 46.83
N CYS A 201 14.90 20.07 46.23
CA CYS A 201 13.61 20.06 46.97
C CYS A 201 12.66 18.93 46.55
N VAL A 202 12.74 17.79 47.25
CA VAL A 202 11.92 16.58 47.01
C VAL A 202 10.52 16.64 47.64
N CYS A 203 10.33 17.42 48.71
CA CYS A 203 9.17 17.26 49.61
C CYS A 203 7.85 17.90 49.15
N CYS A 204 7.86 18.82 48.18
CA CYS A 204 6.68 19.64 47.82
C CYS A 204 6.25 19.52 46.35
N ARG A 205 6.84 18.60 45.57
CA ARG A 205 6.51 18.43 44.15
C ARG A 205 5.35 17.44 43.99
N SER A 206 4.17 17.96 43.63
CA SER A 206 3.08 17.16 43.05
C SER A 206 3.64 16.28 41.94
N ARG A 207 3.36 14.97 41.96
CA ARG A 207 3.81 14.03 40.91
C ARG A 207 3.18 14.44 39.58
N ARG A 208 3.95 15.16 38.76
CA ARG A 208 3.48 15.81 37.53
C ARG A 208 3.00 14.79 36.50
N PHE A 209 3.51 13.56 36.58
CA PHE A 209 3.05 12.41 35.81
C PHE A 209 2.34 11.43 36.74
N LYS A 210 1.11 11.06 36.37
CA LYS A 210 0.31 10.08 37.11
C LYS A 210 0.67 8.68 36.61
N TYR A 211 1.34 7.91 37.47
CA TYR A 211 1.52 6.46 37.30
C TYR A 211 0.15 5.77 37.15
N LEU A 212 0.11 4.72 36.35
CA LEU A 212 -1.03 3.83 36.20
C LEU A 212 -0.86 2.67 37.21
N PRO A 213 -1.72 2.53 38.24
CA PRO A 213 -1.61 1.41 39.16
C PRO A 213 -1.92 0.11 38.41
N LYS A 214 -1.21 -0.99 38.71
CA LYS A 214 -1.51 -2.30 38.07
C LYS A 214 -2.95 -2.76 38.34
N SER A 215 -3.56 -2.32 39.45
CA SER A 215 -4.97 -2.54 39.79
C SER A 215 -5.98 -1.75 38.94
N ILE A 216 -5.56 -1.03 37.90
CA ILE A 216 -6.47 -0.48 36.88
C ILE A 216 -6.94 -1.57 35.91
N LEU A 217 -6.17 -2.65 35.77
CA LEU A 217 -6.60 -3.83 35.02
C LEU A 217 -7.78 -4.46 35.77
N PRO A 218 -8.96 -4.61 35.14
CA PRO A 218 -10.11 -5.22 35.80
C PRO A 218 -9.81 -6.69 36.11
N TRP A 219 -10.30 -7.20 37.23
CA TRP A 219 -10.33 -8.64 37.44
C TRP A 219 -11.36 -9.21 36.45
N MET A 220 -10.89 -9.97 35.46
CA MET A 220 -11.79 -10.73 34.58
C MET A 220 -12.00 -12.14 35.18
N PRO A 221 -13.25 -12.61 35.28
CA PRO A 221 -13.52 -14.04 35.49
C PRO A 221 -13.03 -14.86 34.29
N ASP A 222 -13.01 -16.20 34.44
CA ASP A 222 -12.72 -17.15 33.36
C ASP A 222 -13.47 -16.80 32.06
N PRO A 223 -12.88 -17.06 30.88
CA PRO A 223 -13.31 -16.50 29.60
C PRO A 223 -14.80 -16.71 29.34
N THR A 224 -15.57 -15.66 29.59
CA THR A 224 -16.99 -15.60 29.22
C THR A 224 -17.07 -15.69 27.71
N THR A 225 -17.91 -16.60 27.21
CA THR A 225 -18.21 -16.74 25.78
C THR A 225 -18.41 -15.35 25.17
N PRO A 226 -17.74 -15.01 24.05
CA PRO A 226 -17.92 -13.71 23.41
C PRO A 226 -19.41 -13.45 23.16
N PRO A 227 -19.91 -12.21 23.35
CA PRO A 227 -21.29 -11.87 23.05
C PRO A 227 -21.70 -12.43 21.68
N GLU A 228 -22.78 -13.21 21.66
CA GLU A 228 -23.20 -14.00 20.48
C GLU A 228 -23.36 -13.13 19.22
N THR A 229 -23.72 -11.86 19.42
CA THR A 229 -23.76 -10.80 18.39
C THR A 229 -22.42 -10.55 17.68
N LEU A 230 -21.30 -10.53 18.41
CA LEU A 230 -19.96 -10.29 17.84
C LEU A 230 -19.42 -11.49 17.05
N LEU A 231 -19.96 -12.68 17.31
CA LEU A 231 -19.69 -13.90 16.54
C LEU A 231 -20.63 -14.01 15.32
N ALA A 232 -21.90 -13.60 15.47
CA ALA A 232 -22.91 -13.65 14.42
C ALA A 232 -22.57 -12.79 13.19
N ASP A 233 -21.93 -11.65 13.39
CA ASP A 233 -21.47 -10.76 12.30
C ASP A 233 -20.23 -11.31 11.55
N GLY A 234 -19.65 -12.44 11.98
CA GLY A 234 -18.51 -13.09 11.33
C GLY A 234 -17.17 -12.34 11.42
N GLY A 235 -17.12 -11.22 12.15
CA GLY A 235 -15.92 -10.39 12.29
C GLY A 235 -14.81 -11.02 13.13
N TYR A 236 -15.17 -11.80 14.15
CA TYR A 236 -14.25 -12.47 15.07
C TYR A 236 -14.31 -14.00 14.94
N SER A 237 -13.23 -14.69 15.35
CA SER A 237 -13.14 -16.15 15.34
C SER A 237 -12.49 -16.65 16.63
N PRO A 238 -13.00 -17.70 17.30
CA PRO A 238 -12.39 -18.22 18.53
C PRO A 238 -10.97 -18.76 18.29
N CYS A 239 -10.00 -18.21 19.02
CA CYS A 239 -8.59 -18.57 18.94
C CYS A 239 -7.95 -18.59 20.33
N SER A 240 -6.87 -19.35 20.48
CA SER A 240 -5.90 -19.12 21.54
C SER A 240 -4.97 -18.00 21.10
N VAL A 241 -4.72 -17.00 21.95
CA VAL A 241 -3.87 -15.85 21.61
C VAL A 241 -2.85 -15.59 22.69
N GLN A 242 -1.58 -15.48 22.31
CA GLN A 242 -0.46 -15.13 23.19
C GLN A 242 0.18 -13.82 22.72
N VAL A 243 0.28 -12.84 23.61
CA VAL A 243 1.09 -11.63 23.37
C VAL A 243 2.58 -11.98 23.50
N VAL A 244 3.37 -11.57 22.52
CA VAL A 244 4.83 -11.66 22.51
C VAL A 244 5.43 -10.29 22.18
N ARG A 245 6.63 -10.01 22.66
CA ARG A 245 7.25 -8.68 22.57
C ARG A 245 8.77 -8.72 22.47
N SER A 246 9.32 -7.62 21.95
CA SER A 246 10.73 -7.29 22.04
C SER A 246 10.85 -6.10 22.98
N VAL A 247 11.45 -6.28 24.14
CA VAL A 247 11.67 -5.20 25.14
C VAL A 247 12.93 -5.45 25.95
N SER A 248 13.48 -4.41 26.56
CA SER A 248 14.66 -4.52 27.42
C SER A 248 14.77 -3.36 28.42
N SER A 249 15.92 -3.26 29.08
CA SER A 249 16.18 -2.30 30.15
C SER A 249 16.02 -0.84 29.71
N TRP A 250 16.32 -0.51 28.45
CA TRP A 250 16.20 0.87 27.95
C TRP A 250 14.75 1.26 27.61
N SER A 251 13.93 0.29 27.18
CA SER A 251 12.60 0.53 26.58
C SER A 251 11.41 0.23 27.49
N ALA A 252 11.55 -0.71 28.43
CA ALA A 252 10.53 -1.05 29.42
C ALA A 252 11.06 -1.21 30.86
N GLY A 253 12.39 -1.16 31.08
CA GLY A 253 12.98 -1.29 32.41
C GLY A 253 13.06 -2.73 32.94
N VAL A 254 12.99 -3.71 32.04
CA VAL A 254 12.98 -5.16 32.33
C VAL A 254 14.23 -5.85 31.75
N PRO A 255 14.58 -7.08 32.18
CA PRO A 255 15.53 -7.92 31.45
C PRO A 255 15.13 -8.07 29.98
N THR A 256 16.09 -8.27 29.08
CA THR A 256 15.81 -8.42 27.65
C THR A 256 14.87 -9.59 27.39
N GLU A 257 13.75 -9.30 26.74
CA GLU A 257 12.77 -10.25 26.25
C GLU A 257 12.75 -10.18 24.72
N SER A 258 12.91 -11.33 24.07
CA SER A 258 12.90 -11.50 22.61
C SER A 258 11.86 -12.54 22.19
N SER A 259 10.69 -12.54 22.86
CA SER A 259 9.69 -13.61 22.73
C SER A 259 9.07 -13.69 21.33
N ILE A 260 9.07 -12.59 20.57
CA ILE A 260 8.71 -12.58 19.14
C ILE A 260 9.66 -13.46 18.32
N HIS A 261 10.98 -13.31 18.50
CA HIS A 261 11.98 -14.07 17.76
C HIS A 261 11.90 -15.57 18.09
N THR A 262 11.73 -15.90 19.36
CA THR A 262 11.48 -17.28 19.81
C THR A 262 10.23 -17.85 19.14
N ALA A 263 9.09 -17.17 19.19
CA ALA A 263 7.85 -17.60 18.55
C ALA A 263 8.01 -17.82 17.02
N TYR A 264 8.65 -16.88 16.31
CA TYR A 264 8.94 -17.03 14.89
C TYR A 264 9.76 -18.30 14.60
N CYS A 265 10.86 -18.52 15.35
CA CYS A 265 11.71 -19.68 15.16
C CYS A 265 11.01 -21.01 15.50
N ASP A 266 10.23 -21.05 16.58
CA ASP A 266 9.59 -22.26 17.06
C ASP A 266 8.40 -22.65 16.18
N CYS A 267 7.55 -21.70 15.77
CA CYS A 267 6.48 -21.96 14.80
C CYS A 267 7.04 -22.42 13.44
N ILE A 268 8.12 -21.82 12.94
CA ILE A 268 8.76 -22.23 11.67
C ILE A 268 9.35 -23.65 11.77
N ARG A 269 9.97 -24.02 12.89
CA ARG A 269 10.51 -25.37 13.09
C ARG A 269 9.40 -26.43 13.29
N ALA A 270 8.29 -26.04 13.91
CA ALA A 270 7.13 -26.91 14.13
C ALA A 270 6.25 -27.11 12.88
N ALA A 271 6.34 -26.20 11.89
CA ALA A 271 5.63 -26.25 10.63
C ALA A 271 5.77 -27.62 9.94
N LYS A 272 4.70 -28.14 9.34
CA LYS A 272 4.66 -29.47 8.72
C LYS A 272 4.59 -29.39 7.20
N HIS A 273 3.94 -28.37 6.66
CA HIS A 273 3.49 -28.30 5.27
C HIS A 273 3.80 -26.96 4.60
N PHE A 274 3.52 -25.84 5.28
CA PHE A 274 3.48 -24.53 4.65
C PHE A 274 3.88 -23.40 5.59
N VAL A 275 4.66 -22.44 5.08
CA VAL A 275 4.96 -21.18 5.77
C VAL A 275 4.75 -20.02 4.79
N TYR A 276 3.89 -19.09 5.17
CA TYR A 276 3.66 -17.84 4.46
C TYR A 276 4.17 -16.67 5.29
N ILE A 277 4.91 -15.76 4.68
CA ILE A 277 5.46 -14.58 5.36
C ILE A 277 5.13 -13.36 4.50
N GLU A 278 4.59 -12.31 5.12
CA GLU A 278 4.69 -10.95 4.59
C GLU A 278 5.59 -10.14 5.52
N ASN A 279 6.67 -9.56 5.02
CA ASN A 279 7.52 -8.71 5.85
C ASN A 279 8.15 -7.55 5.09
N GLN A 280 8.13 -6.35 5.70
CA GLN A 280 8.81 -5.16 5.21
C GLN A 280 10.31 -5.36 5.00
N PHE A 281 10.97 -6.15 5.86
CA PHE A 281 12.39 -6.47 5.76
C PHE A 281 12.63 -7.96 5.89
N PHE A 282 13.62 -8.49 5.15
CA PHE A 282 14.06 -9.87 5.26
C PHE A 282 15.58 -9.95 5.43
N ILE A 283 16.06 -9.70 6.65
CA ILE A 283 17.47 -9.64 7.04
C ILE A 283 17.72 -10.60 8.21
N SER A 284 18.44 -11.70 7.98
CA SER A 284 18.58 -12.78 8.98
C SER A 284 19.86 -13.62 8.78
N GLY A 285 20.42 -14.07 9.91
CA GLY A 285 21.67 -14.81 9.96
C GLY A 285 21.47 -16.33 10.04
N LEU A 286 22.51 -17.07 9.64
CA LEU A 286 22.69 -18.47 10.04
C LEU A 286 23.41 -18.53 11.40
N GLU A 287 23.46 -19.69 12.03
CA GLU A 287 24.09 -19.87 13.35
C GLU A 287 25.51 -19.30 13.43
N THR A 288 26.31 -19.48 12.38
CA THR A 288 27.69 -18.99 12.24
C THR A 288 27.82 -17.50 11.94
N ASP A 289 26.72 -16.77 11.74
CA ASP A 289 26.74 -15.33 11.45
C ASP A 289 26.95 -14.53 12.75
N VAL A 290 28.05 -13.78 12.82
CA VAL A 290 28.44 -12.96 13.96
C VAL A 290 27.99 -11.50 13.84
N VAL A 291 27.43 -11.10 12.70
CA VAL A 291 26.99 -9.73 12.41
C VAL A 291 25.48 -9.62 12.50
N ILE A 292 24.75 -10.58 11.92
CA ILE A 292 23.30 -10.69 12.01
C ILE A 292 22.99 -11.81 13.00
N LEU A 293 22.34 -11.47 14.12
CA LEU A 293 22.20 -12.35 15.28
C LEU A 293 20.84 -13.08 15.32
N ASN A 294 19.79 -12.55 14.69
CA ASN A 294 18.52 -13.26 14.60
C ASN A 294 18.63 -14.53 13.74
N ARG A 295 17.79 -15.52 14.03
CA ARG A 295 17.89 -16.91 13.52
C ARG A 295 16.62 -17.38 12.80
N VAL A 296 15.82 -16.44 12.28
CA VAL A 296 14.61 -16.76 11.48
C VAL A 296 14.96 -17.54 10.21
N VAL A 297 16.01 -17.15 9.48
CA VAL A 297 16.49 -17.90 8.31
C VAL A 297 17.14 -19.23 8.71
N GLN A 298 17.82 -19.31 9.86
CA GLN A 298 18.28 -20.59 10.39
C GLN A 298 17.11 -21.56 10.61
N ALA A 299 16.02 -21.11 11.26
CA ALA A 299 14.82 -21.93 11.46
C ALA A 299 14.17 -22.41 10.15
N LEU A 300 14.12 -21.55 9.12
CA LEU A 300 13.67 -21.95 7.78
C LEU A 300 14.58 -23.01 7.15
N VAL A 301 15.90 -22.84 7.25
CA VAL A 301 16.89 -23.82 6.76
C VAL A 301 16.75 -25.14 7.51
N ASP A 302 16.71 -25.12 8.85
CA ASP A 302 16.52 -26.30 9.71
C ASP A 302 15.29 -27.10 9.23
N ARG A 303 14.15 -26.43 9.07
CA ARG A 303 12.90 -27.09 8.68
C ARG A 303 12.93 -27.63 7.26
N ILE A 304 13.45 -26.87 6.29
CA ILE A 304 13.52 -27.30 4.89
C ILE A 304 14.50 -28.47 4.73
N VAL A 305 15.63 -28.47 5.45
CA VAL A 305 16.58 -29.61 5.46
C VAL A 305 15.87 -30.91 5.88
N VAL A 306 15.01 -30.85 6.91
CA VAL A 306 14.19 -32.00 7.33
C VAL A 306 13.20 -32.42 6.22
N ALA A 307 12.56 -31.47 5.52
CA ALA A 307 11.64 -31.79 4.43
C ALA A 307 12.36 -32.46 3.25
N VAL A 308 13.52 -31.93 2.84
CA VAL A 308 14.39 -32.49 1.80
C VAL A 308 14.81 -33.92 2.15
N ALA A 309 15.31 -34.14 3.37
CA ALA A 309 15.77 -35.45 3.83
C ALA A 309 14.65 -36.50 3.89
N GLN A 310 13.40 -36.07 4.11
CA GLN A 310 12.22 -36.94 4.20
C GLN A 310 11.41 -37.01 2.89
N GLY A 311 11.83 -36.33 1.82
CA GLY A 311 11.09 -36.26 0.56
C GLY A 311 9.69 -35.62 0.70
N GLN A 312 9.51 -34.73 1.67
CA GLN A 312 8.23 -34.08 1.95
C GLN A 312 7.98 -32.89 1.03
N VAL A 313 6.72 -32.74 0.60
CA VAL A 313 6.24 -31.47 0.04
C VAL A 313 6.14 -30.46 1.17
N PHE A 314 7.01 -29.46 1.14
CA PHE A 314 7.03 -28.33 2.07
C PHE A 314 7.27 -27.06 1.26
N ARG A 315 6.42 -26.05 1.43
CA ARG A 315 6.46 -24.81 0.62
C ARG A 315 6.56 -23.58 1.51
N VAL A 316 7.47 -22.67 1.19
CA VAL A 316 7.64 -21.36 1.84
C VAL A 316 7.41 -20.25 0.82
N VAL A 317 6.50 -19.32 1.11
CA VAL A 317 6.23 -18.15 0.26
C VAL A 317 6.48 -16.88 1.06
N VAL A 318 7.36 -16.01 0.56
CA VAL A 318 7.74 -14.76 1.20
C VAL A 318 7.36 -13.58 0.30
N PHE A 319 6.40 -12.78 0.75
CA PHE A 319 6.05 -11.49 0.19
C PHE A 319 6.86 -10.39 0.90
N MET A 320 7.58 -9.58 0.12
CA MET A 320 8.38 -8.46 0.62
C MET A 320 8.35 -7.29 -0.37
N PRO A 321 8.57 -6.03 0.06
CA PRO A 321 8.57 -4.90 -0.86
C PRO A 321 9.72 -5.02 -1.87
N LEU A 322 9.47 -4.60 -3.11
CA LEU A 322 10.46 -4.65 -4.20
C LEU A 322 11.65 -3.72 -3.94
N LEU A 323 11.40 -2.57 -3.30
CA LEU A 323 12.39 -1.62 -2.81
C LEU A 323 12.06 -1.20 -1.37
N PRO A 324 13.06 -1.00 -0.50
CA PRO A 324 12.87 -0.35 0.80
C PRO A 324 12.18 1.01 0.65
N GLY A 325 11.18 1.30 1.49
CA GLY A 325 10.44 2.57 1.48
C GLY A 325 11.22 3.69 2.15
N ILE A 326 12.34 4.09 1.54
CA ILE A 326 13.26 5.13 2.01
C ILE A 326 13.58 6.02 0.82
N GLU A 327 13.64 7.35 1.03
CA GLU A 327 13.97 8.29 -0.04
C GLU A 327 15.33 7.94 -0.68
N GLY A 328 15.32 7.76 -1.99
CA GLY A 328 16.54 7.40 -2.70
C GLY A 328 16.31 6.94 -4.13
N ASN A 329 17.11 7.50 -5.04
CA ASN A 329 17.14 7.03 -6.42
C ASN A 329 17.99 5.74 -6.52
N VAL A 330 17.33 4.60 -6.75
CA VAL A 330 17.96 3.29 -7.02
C VAL A 330 18.90 3.27 -8.24
N ARG A 331 18.82 4.30 -9.10
CA ARG A 331 19.69 4.49 -10.27
C ARG A 331 20.90 5.40 -9.99
N SER A 332 21.07 5.93 -8.76
CA SER A 332 22.15 6.86 -8.42
C SER A 332 23.52 6.17 -8.45
N LYS A 333 24.39 6.62 -9.36
CA LYS A 333 25.83 6.23 -9.40
C LYS A 333 26.70 7.01 -8.41
N GLN A 334 26.24 8.20 -8.00
CA GLN A 334 27.08 9.22 -7.36
C GLN A 334 27.03 9.15 -5.83
N SER A 335 26.04 8.46 -5.26
CA SER A 335 25.84 8.32 -3.82
C SER A 335 25.09 7.03 -3.49
N LEU A 336 25.73 6.14 -2.73
CA LEU A 336 25.06 5.00 -2.13
C LEU A 336 24.16 5.47 -1.00
N THR A 337 22.84 5.39 -1.21
CA THR A 337 21.82 5.80 -0.23
C THR A 337 21.51 4.69 0.79
N HIS A 338 20.77 5.02 1.86
CA HIS A 338 20.29 4.02 2.84
C HIS A 338 19.50 2.86 2.19
N LEU A 339 18.76 3.14 1.11
CA LEU A 339 18.08 2.13 0.29
C LEU A 339 19.06 1.05 -0.22
N HIS A 340 20.25 1.43 -0.69
CA HIS A 340 21.27 0.49 -1.16
C HIS A 340 21.84 -0.37 -0.01
N ALA A 341 22.03 0.23 1.17
CA ALA A 341 22.53 -0.49 2.35
C ALA A 341 21.52 -1.55 2.84
N VAL A 342 20.23 -1.23 2.85
CA VAL A 342 19.18 -2.23 3.16
C VAL A 342 19.13 -3.32 2.10
N MET A 343 19.14 -2.96 0.82
CA MET A 343 19.12 -3.93 -0.29
C MET A 343 20.31 -4.91 -0.22
N HIS A 344 21.51 -4.44 0.14
CA HIS A 344 22.68 -5.30 0.34
C HIS A 344 22.40 -6.44 1.35
N TRP A 345 21.90 -6.10 2.54
CA TRP A 345 21.63 -7.09 3.59
C TRP A 345 20.48 -8.04 3.26
N GLN A 346 19.44 -7.57 2.55
CA GLN A 346 18.37 -8.43 2.06
C GLN A 346 18.89 -9.42 1.00
N TYR A 347 19.66 -8.96 0.02
CA TYR A 347 20.24 -9.86 -0.98
C TYR A 347 21.26 -10.84 -0.37
N ALA A 348 22.06 -10.42 0.62
CA ALA A 348 22.94 -11.33 1.35
C ALA A 348 22.15 -12.43 2.09
N THR A 349 21.07 -12.04 2.78
CA THR A 349 20.17 -12.96 3.49
C THR A 349 19.52 -13.97 2.54
N ILE A 350 18.95 -13.51 1.43
CA ILE A 350 18.23 -14.36 0.48
C ILE A 350 19.20 -15.25 -0.31
N ARG A 351 20.18 -14.64 -0.98
CA ARG A 351 21.06 -15.34 -1.94
C ARG A 351 22.14 -16.17 -1.24
N THR A 352 22.80 -15.63 -0.22
CA THR A 352 23.96 -16.25 0.41
C THR A 352 23.56 -17.12 1.58
N ASN A 353 22.76 -16.59 2.53
CA ASN A 353 22.38 -17.33 3.73
C ASN A 353 21.33 -18.41 3.40
N LEU A 354 20.12 -18.03 3.00
CA LEU A 354 19.02 -18.99 2.77
C LEU A 354 19.28 -19.89 1.55
N MET A 355 19.31 -19.32 0.34
CA MET A 355 19.44 -20.12 -0.89
C MET A 355 20.81 -20.81 -0.98
N GLY A 356 21.87 -20.19 -0.47
CA GLY A 356 23.22 -20.77 -0.41
C GLY A 356 23.36 -21.91 0.62
N ALA A 357 22.59 -21.91 1.71
CA ALA A 357 22.50 -23.08 2.60
C ALA A 357 21.68 -24.20 1.96
N LEU A 358 20.51 -23.90 1.38
CA LEU A 358 19.64 -24.90 0.75
C LEU A 358 20.32 -25.59 -0.45
N ALA A 359 21.13 -24.86 -1.24
CA ALA A 359 21.91 -25.43 -2.33
C ALA A 359 22.95 -26.49 -1.91
N LYS A 360 23.27 -26.60 -0.61
CA LYS A 360 24.14 -27.68 -0.07
C LYS A 360 23.39 -28.99 0.19
N VAL A 361 22.06 -28.96 0.24
CA VAL A 361 21.21 -30.14 0.55
C VAL A 361 20.26 -30.52 -0.57
N THR A 362 19.91 -29.60 -1.48
CA THR A 362 19.07 -29.87 -2.66
C THR A 362 19.56 -29.12 -3.88
N THR A 363 19.43 -29.75 -5.06
CA THR A 363 19.68 -29.12 -6.36
C THR A 363 18.53 -28.23 -6.83
N ARG A 364 17.37 -28.26 -6.15
CA ARG A 364 16.16 -27.50 -6.46
C ARG A 364 15.63 -26.73 -5.23
N PRO A 365 16.38 -25.74 -4.70
CA PRO A 365 15.92 -24.95 -3.56
C PRO A 365 14.67 -24.10 -3.89
N ASP A 366 14.45 -23.78 -5.17
CA ASP A 366 13.28 -23.08 -5.69
C ASP A 366 11.99 -23.92 -5.69
N GLU A 367 12.05 -25.20 -5.33
CA GLU A 367 10.85 -25.98 -4.97
C GLU A 367 10.41 -25.74 -3.53
N TYR A 368 11.29 -25.25 -2.65
CA TYR A 368 10.96 -25.06 -1.24
C TYR A 368 10.68 -23.60 -0.89
N VAL A 369 11.29 -22.64 -1.59
CA VAL A 369 11.16 -21.21 -1.27
C VAL A 369 10.84 -20.37 -2.51
N LEU A 370 9.83 -19.52 -2.40
CA LEU A 370 9.44 -18.53 -3.40
C LEU A 370 9.42 -17.13 -2.76
N PHE A 371 10.22 -16.21 -3.31
CA PHE A 371 10.16 -14.79 -3.00
C PHE A 371 9.35 -14.05 -4.05
N VAL A 372 8.45 -13.16 -3.61
CA VAL A 372 7.58 -12.34 -4.44
C VAL A 372 7.45 -10.94 -3.85
N GLY A 373 7.11 -9.98 -4.70
CA GLY A 373 6.79 -8.61 -4.29
C GLY A 373 5.64 -8.09 -5.14
N LEU A 374 4.97 -7.05 -4.66
CA LEU A 374 3.74 -6.54 -5.25
C LEU A 374 3.99 -5.26 -6.05
N ARG A 375 3.31 -5.14 -7.19
CA ARG A 375 3.38 -3.98 -8.09
C ARG A 375 2.07 -3.82 -8.83
N THR A 376 1.62 -2.58 -8.97
CA THR A 376 0.39 -2.22 -9.68
C THR A 376 0.68 -1.17 -10.76
N TYR A 377 -0.32 -0.86 -11.57
CA TYR A 377 -0.30 0.20 -12.55
C TYR A 377 -1.60 1.00 -12.52
N GLY A 378 -1.55 2.23 -13.01
CA GLY A 378 -2.67 3.14 -13.02
C GLY A 378 -2.50 4.24 -14.07
N VAL A 379 -3.52 5.08 -14.20
CA VAL A 379 -3.49 6.27 -15.06
C VAL A 379 -3.64 7.50 -14.18
N MET A 380 -2.68 8.41 -14.30
CA MET A 380 -2.66 9.70 -13.59
C MET A 380 -3.68 10.68 -14.21
N PRO A 381 -4.08 11.76 -13.50
CA PRO A 381 -5.02 12.76 -14.03
C PRO A 381 -4.59 13.39 -15.37
N ASN A 382 -3.28 13.57 -15.58
CA ASN A 382 -2.73 14.02 -16.87
C ASN A 382 -2.81 12.98 -18.01
N GLY A 383 -3.30 11.76 -17.75
CA GLY A 383 -3.44 10.68 -18.73
C GLY A 383 -2.22 9.78 -18.90
N ARG A 384 -1.13 9.99 -18.14
CA ARG A 384 0.05 9.13 -18.18
C ARG A 384 -0.22 7.79 -17.50
N CYS A 385 0.10 6.70 -18.18
CA CYS A 385 0.19 5.38 -17.56
C CYS A 385 1.45 5.32 -16.68
N VAL A 386 1.30 4.87 -15.44
CA VAL A 386 2.38 4.77 -14.44
C VAL A 386 2.32 3.44 -13.72
N THR A 387 3.43 3.01 -13.13
CA THR A 387 3.51 1.87 -12.21
C THR A 387 4.21 2.30 -10.93
N GLU A 388 3.78 1.74 -9.80
CA GLU A 388 4.52 1.78 -8.55
C GLU A 388 4.44 0.41 -7.87
N GLN A 389 5.43 0.09 -7.03
CA GLN A 389 5.31 -1.06 -6.13
C GLN A 389 4.14 -0.85 -5.16
N ILE A 390 3.50 -1.94 -4.73
CA ILE A 390 2.67 -1.90 -3.54
C ILE A 390 3.63 -2.19 -2.38
N TYR A 391 3.75 -1.26 -1.45
CA TYR A 391 4.70 -1.35 -0.36
C TYR A 391 4.16 -2.26 0.74
N ILE A 392 4.65 -3.49 0.78
CA ILE A 392 4.39 -4.44 1.86
C ILE A 392 5.07 -3.93 3.12
N HIS A 393 4.28 -3.31 3.99
CA HIS A 393 4.66 -2.94 5.34
C HIS A 393 4.23 -3.97 6.39
N SER A 394 3.41 -4.97 6.03
CA SER A 394 3.02 -6.10 6.89
C SER A 394 4.18 -6.68 7.69
N LYS A 395 3.87 -7.21 8.88
CA LYS A 395 4.75 -8.12 9.63
C LYS A 395 3.92 -9.33 10.07
N LEU A 396 3.75 -10.26 9.13
CA LEU A 396 2.85 -11.40 9.21
C LEU A 396 3.61 -12.71 8.96
N CYS A 397 3.27 -13.75 9.70
CA CYS A 397 3.62 -15.14 9.40
C CYS A 397 2.35 -16.00 9.54
N ILE A 398 2.09 -16.92 8.62
CA ILE A 398 1.04 -17.95 8.74
C ILE A 398 1.71 -19.31 8.56
N VAL A 399 1.47 -20.23 9.48
CA VAL A 399 2.04 -21.58 9.50
C VAL A 399 0.94 -22.62 9.38
N ASP A 400 1.09 -23.53 8.42
CA ASP A 400 0.20 -24.66 8.13
C ASP A 400 -1.30 -24.33 8.02
N ASP A 401 -1.66 -23.08 7.74
CA ASP A 401 -3.05 -22.61 7.80
C ASP A 401 -3.69 -22.87 9.20
N THR A 402 -2.92 -22.79 10.30
CA THR A 402 -3.39 -23.02 11.68
C THR A 402 -2.89 -22.04 12.73
N THR A 403 -1.67 -21.51 12.55
CA THR A 403 -1.06 -20.50 13.44
C THR A 403 -0.76 -19.23 12.66
N VAL A 404 -1.03 -18.06 13.26
CA VAL A 404 -0.71 -16.74 12.70
C VAL A 404 0.13 -15.95 13.69
N ILE A 405 1.22 -15.33 13.24
CA ILE A 405 1.97 -14.32 13.99
C ILE A 405 1.75 -12.97 13.31
N CYS A 406 1.22 -11.98 14.02
CA CYS A 406 0.96 -10.63 13.51
C CYS A 406 1.41 -9.56 14.50
N GLY A 407 2.11 -8.52 14.05
CA GLY A 407 2.58 -7.45 14.93
C GLY A 407 3.36 -6.35 14.24
N SER A 408 4.26 -5.71 14.98
CA SER A 408 5.11 -4.60 14.49
C SER A 408 6.52 -5.04 14.09
N ALA A 409 6.96 -6.23 14.49
CA ALA A 409 8.36 -6.68 14.38
C ALA A 409 8.76 -7.17 12.98
N ASN A 410 9.77 -6.53 12.40
CA ASN A 410 10.31 -6.92 11.11
C ASN A 410 11.29 -8.11 11.24
N ILE A 411 11.52 -8.86 10.16
CA ILE A 411 12.61 -9.86 10.14
C ILE A 411 13.93 -9.12 9.94
N ASN A 412 14.44 -8.56 11.05
CA ASN A 412 15.77 -7.97 11.21
C ASN A 412 16.15 -7.97 12.69
N ASP A 413 17.44 -7.87 13.00
CA ASP A 413 17.92 -7.82 14.39
C ASP A 413 17.34 -6.64 15.19
N ARG A 414 17.04 -5.51 14.53
CA ARG A 414 16.44 -4.32 15.18
C ARG A 414 15.15 -4.68 15.89
N SER A 415 14.34 -5.55 15.29
CA SER A 415 13.03 -5.95 15.82
C SER A 415 13.11 -7.25 16.62
N MET A 416 14.01 -8.17 16.25
CA MET A 416 14.04 -9.54 16.77
C MET A 416 14.86 -9.74 18.05
N ASN A 417 15.86 -8.90 18.33
CA ASN A 417 16.81 -9.17 19.42
C ASN A 417 16.32 -8.77 20.83
N GLY A 418 15.23 -8.00 20.95
CA GLY A 418 14.72 -7.49 22.24
C GLY A 418 15.48 -6.30 22.84
N ASP A 419 16.80 -6.26 22.66
CA ASP A 419 17.68 -5.20 23.19
C ASP A 419 17.77 -3.94 22.30
N ARG A 420 17.18 -3.99 21.11
CA ARG A 420 17.11 -2.90 20.12
C ARG A 420 15.72 -2.23 20.17
N ASP A 421 14.95 -2.18 19.09
CA ASP A 421 13.64 -1.52 19.10
C ASP A 421 12.64 -2.25 20.00
N SER A 422 11.70 -1.50 20.60
CA SER A 422 10.56 -2.16 21.25
C SER A 422 9.47 -2.50 20.24
N GLU A 423 9.00 -3.74 20.30
CA GLU A 423 8.03 -4.31 19.38
C GLU A 423 6.99 -5.13 20.14
N ILE A 424 5.84 -5.36 19.52
CA ILE A 424 4.80 -6.25 20.03
C ILE A 424 4.18 -7.04 18.86
N ALA A 425 3.82 -8.29 19.13
CA ALA A 425 3.06 -9.14 18.22
C ALA A 425 2.13 -10.06 19.02
N VAL A 426 1.23 -10.72 18.32
CA VAL A 426 0.44 -11.83 18.85
C VAL A 426 0.70 -13.10 18.05
N VAL A 427 0.80 -14.22 18.75
CA VAL A 427 0.68 -15.56 18.19
C VAL A 427 -0.78 -15.99 18.37
N VAL A 428 -1.44 -16.38 17.29
CA VAL A 428 -2.85 -16.74 17.24
C VAL A 428 -2.95 -18.18 16.72
N ASP A 429 -3.39 -19.10 17.55
CA ASP A 429 -3.70 -20.48 17.16
C ASP A 429 -5.20 -20.65 17.01
N ASP A 430 -5.65 -21.13 15.85
CA ASP A 430 -7.06 -21.39 15.59
C ASP A 430 -7.62 -22.41 16.59
N SER A 431 -8.79 -22.09 17.20
CA SER A 431 -9.55 -23.06 18.01
C SER A 431 -10.71 -23.68 17.21
N THR A 432 -11.02 -23.14 16.04
CA THR A 432 -12.07 -23.61 15.13
C THR A 432 -11.47 -24.11 13.83
N PHE A 433 -11.79 -25.34 13.44
CA PHE A 433 -11.21 -25.99 12.27
C PHE A 433 -12.26 -26.35 11.23
N THR A 434 -11.92 -26.17 9.95
CA THR A 434 -12.71 -26.64 8.81
C THR A 434 -11.96 -27.75 8.08
N LEU A 435 -12.71 -28.66 7.45
CA LEU A 435 -12.11 -29.70 6.61
C LEU A 435 -11.76 -29.09 5.25
N GLY A 436 -10.45 -28.99 4.99
CA GLY A 436 -9.90 -28.52 3.73
C GLY A 436 -8.92 -29.53 3.14
N THR A 437 -7.93 -29.06 2.37
CA THR A 437 -6.99 -29.93 1.64
C THR A 437 -5.56 -29.41 1.77
N ILE A 438 -4.65 -30.28 2.18
CA ILE A 438 -3.21 -30.03 2.18
C ILE A 438 -2.50 -31.19 1.46
N ASN A 439 -1.69 -30.86 0.48
CA ASN A 439 -0.96 -31.77 -0.40
C ASN A 439 -1.88 -32.85 -1.02
N GLY A 440 -3.02 -32.41 -1.54
CA GLY A 440 -4.05 -33.26 -2.15
C GLY A 440 -4.79 -34.20 -1.18
N ARG A 441 -4.59 -34.07 0.14
CA ARG A 441 -5.21 -34.91 1.17
C ARG A 441 -6.15 -34.10 2.06
N PRO A 442 -7.29 -34.66 2.51
CA PRO A 442 -8.15 -34.01 3.49
C PRO A 442 -7.38 -33.70 4.77
N ALA A 443 -7.45 -32.46 5.23
CA ALA A 443 -6.77 -31.98 6.43
C ALA A 443 -7.65 -30.97 7.17
N ASN A 444 -7.56 -30.95 8.50
CA ASN A 444 -8.18 -29.91 9.31
C ASN A 444 -7.32 -28.64 9.20
N GLN A 445 -7.92 -27.54 8.75
CA GLN A 445 -7.29 -26.24 8.64
C GLN A 445 -7.97 -25.25 9.59
N GLY A 446 -7.21 -24.31 10.14
CA GLY A 446 -7.69 -23.25 11.00
C GLY A 446 -8.59 -22.27 10.24
N THR A 447 -9.72 -21.93 10.82
CA THR A 447 -10.75 -21.12 10.15
C THR A 447 -10.28 -19.69 9.93
N LEU A 448 -9.59 -19.08 10.91
CA LEU A 448 -9.05 -17.73 10.79
C LEU A 448 -7.81 -17.70 9.90
N ALA A 449 -6.86 -18.62 10.10
CA ALA A 449 -5.62 -18.68 9.35
C ALA A 449 -5.84 -18.93 7.85
N THR A 450 -6.66 -19.93 7.47
CA THR A 450 -7.03 -20.17 6.08
C THR A 450 -7.80 -19.00 5.49
N ARG A 451 -8.75 -18.39 6.22
CA ARG A 451 -9.51 -17.23 5.73
C ARG A 451 -8.59 -16.05 5.43
N LEU A 452 -7.67 -15.72 6.33
CA LEU A 452 -6.70 -14.65 6.15
C LEU A 452 -5.79 -14.91 4.94
N ARG A 453 -5.20 -16.11 4.84
CA ARG A 453 -4.36 -16.47 3.69
C ARG A 453 -5.13 -16.41 2.37
N LEU A 454 -6.36 -16.92 2.33
CA LEU A 454 -7.19 -16.89 1.12
C LEU A 454 -7.55 -15.46 0.71
N GLN A 455 -7.85 -14.57 1.66
CA GLN A 455 -8.08 -13.14 1.39
C GLN A 455 -6.84 -12.47 0.78
N LEU A 456 -5.66 -12.67 1.39
CA LEU A 456 -4.39 -12.13 0.88
C LEU A 456 -4.03 -12.71 -0.50
N PHE A 457 -4.26 -14.01 -0.72
CA PHE A 457 -4.08 -14.62 -2.04
C PHE A 457 -5.09 -14.10 -3.07
N GLN A 458 -6.33 -13.80 -2.66
CA GLN A 458 -7.35 -13.24 -3.54
C GLN A 458 -6.93 -11.86 -4.07
N GLU A 459 -6.47 -11.01 -3.17
CA GLU A 459 -5.94 -9.67 -3.42
C GLU A 459 -4.68 -9.75 -4.31
N HIS A 460 -3.62 -10.41 -3.84
CA HIS A 460 -2.30 -10.41 -4.48
C HIS A 460 -2.27 -11.08 -5.85
N LEU A 461 -3.18 -12.01 -6.12
CA LEU A 461 -3.25 -12.76 -7.37
C LEU A 461 -4.42 -12.33 -8.28
N GLY A 462 -5.28 -11.43 -7.80
CA GLY A 462 -6.46 -10.92 -8.51
C GLY A 462 -7.47 -12.02 -8.85
N LEU A 463 -7.88 -12.81 -7.85
CA LEU A 463 -8.75 -13.98 -8.04
C LEU A 463 -10.24 -13.65 -7.89
N ASP A 464 -11.03 -14.07 -8.87
CA ASP A 464 -12.50 -14.09 -8.75
C ASP A 464 -12.97 -15.31 -7.92
N ASP A 465 -12.18 -16.39 -7.90
CA ASP A 465 -12.43 -17.63 -7.15
C ASP A 465 -11.13 -18.06 -6.46
N VAL A 466 -11.18 -18.23 -5.13
CA VAL A 466 -10.03 -18.61 -4.31
C VAL A 466 -9.82 -20.12 -4.22
N SER A 467 -10.76 -20.94 -4.73
CA SER A 467 -10.68 -22.40 -4.68
C SER A 467 -9.44 -22.97 -5.40
N VAL A 468 -8.98 -22.27 -6.45
CA VAL A 468 -7.77 -22.60 -7.23
C VAL A 468 -6.47 -22.51 -6.42
N VAL A 469 -6.51 -21.91 -5.23
CA VAL A 469 -5.41 -21.81 -4.26
C VAL A 469 -5.85 -22.25 -2.85
N ALA A 470 -6.86 -23.12 -2.76
CA ALA A 470 -7.33 -23.68 -1.49
C ALA A 470 -6.25 -24.49 -0.77
N ASP A 471 -5.54 -25.37 -1.49
CA ASP A 471 -4.38 -26.13 -0.98
C ASP A 471 -3.08 -25.36 -1.29
N PRO A 472 -2.48 -24.67 -0.30
CA PRO A 472 -1.30 -23.83 -0.53
C PRO A 472 -0.02 -24.63 -0.86
N THR A 473 -0.03 -25.95 -0.67
CA THR A 473 1.13 -26.82 -0.91
C THR A 473 1.09 -27.57 -2.23
N SER A 474 -0.09 -27.66 -2.85
CA SER A 474 -0.30 -28.36 -4.11
C SER A 474 0.60 -27.83 -5.24
N ASP A 475 1.07 -28.75 -6.09
CA ASP A 475 1.88 -28.38 -7.27
C ASP A 475 1.15 -27.42 -8.20
N ALA A 476 -0.18 -27.53 -8.28
CA ALA A 476 -1.02 -26.62 -9.06
C ALA A 476 -0.94 -25.19 -8.52
N THR A 477 -1.11 -24.99 -7.20
CA THR A 477 -0.98 -23.68 -6.57
C THR A 477 0.46 -23.16 -6.66
N TRP A 478 1.47 -24.00 -6.42
CA TRP A 478 2.88 -23.62 -6.53
C TRP A 478 3.26 -23.14 -7.94
N GLN A 479 2.86 -23.89 -8.97
CA GLN A 479 3.07 -23.50 -10.37
C GLN A 479 2.27 -22.25 -10.75
N PHE A 480 1.04 -22.10 -10.25
CA PHE A 480 0.22 -20.91 -10.47
C PHE A 480 0.88 -19.65 -9.89
N LEU A 481 1.37 -19.70 -8.65
CA LEU A 481 2.09 -18.60 -8.00
C LEU A 481 3.35 -18.22 -8.81
N ARG A 482 4.19 -19.20 -9.14
CA ARG A 482 5.43 -18.97 -9.92
C ARG A 482 5.13 -18.41 -11.32
N HIS A 483 4.16 -18.97 -12.04
CA HIS A 483 3.78 -18.51 -13.37
C HIS A 483 3.19 -17.09 -13.33
N ARG A 484 2.31 -16.79 -12.37
CA ARG A 484 1.71 -15.46 -12.21
C ARG A 484 2.79 -14.41 -11.89
N ALA A 485 3.68 -14.70 -10.95
CA ALA A 485 4.78 -13.80 -10.58
C ALA A 485 5.72 -13.53 -11.77
N GLN A 486 6.11 -14.56 -12.52
CA GLN A 486 6.97 -14.42 -13.69
C GLN A 486 6.27 -13.64 -14.82
N ALA A 487 5.04 -14.01 -15.20
CA ALA A 487 4.30 -13.36 -16.28
C ALA A 487 3.99 -11.89 -15.97
N ASN A 488 3.68 -11.56 -14.71
CA ASN A 488 3.54 -10.17 -14.26
C ASN A 488 4.89 -9.44 -14.35
N THR A 489 5.99 -10.04 -13.88
CA THR A 489 7.34 -9.44 -13.94
C THR A 489 7.74 -9.12 -15.39
N ASP A 490 7.60 -10.09 -16.30
CA ASP A 490 7.92 -9.92 -17.71
C ASP A 490 7.10 -8.79 -18.35
N LEU A 491 5.80 -8.70 -18.00
CA LEU A 491 4.92 -7.63 -18.48
C LEU A 491 5.32 -6.26 -17.91
N PHE A 492 5.57 -6.14 -16.60
CA PHE A 492 5.98 -4.87 -15.99
C PHE A 492 7.35 -4.40 -16.49
N GLU A 493 8.31 -5.31 -16.66
CA GLU A 493 9.62 -4.99 -17.24
C GLU A 493 9.49 -4.53 -18.71
N GLN A 494 8.67 -5.21 -19.52
CA GLN A 494 8.42 -4.82 -20.92
C GLN A 494 7.70 -3.47 -21.02
N VAL A 495 6.64 -3.27 -20.23
CA VAL A 495 5.73 -2.13 -20.33
C VAL A 495 6.22 -0.88 -19.60
N PHE A 496 7.10 -1.00 -18.60
CA PHE A 496 7.54 0.14 -17.78
C PHE A 496 9.05 0.26 -17.56
N ARG A 497 9.86 -0.75 -17.92
CA ARG A 497 11.32 -0.79 -17.62
C ARG A 497 11.60 -0.48 -16.14
N CYS A 498 10.71 -0.95 -15.27
CA CYS A 498 10.71 -0.63 -13.85
C CYS A 498 11.90 -1.28 -13.12
N ALA A 499 12.35 -0.63 -12.05
CA ALA A 499 13.30 -1.21 -11.10
C ALA A 499 12.56 -1.76 -9.87
N PRO A 500 13.10 -2.77 -9.16
CA PRO A 500 14.27 -3.58 -9.54
C PRO A 500 13.95 -4.52 -10.72
N SER A 501 14.99 -5.05 -11.36
CA SER A 501 14.88 -6.04 -12.43
C SER A 501 16.16 -6.87 -12.54
N ASN A 502 16.04 -8.14 -12.92
CA ASN A 502 17.18 -9.03 -13.20
C ASN A 502 18.03 -8.59 -14.40
N LYS A 503 17.54 -7.62 -15.20
CA LYS A 503 18.26 -6.95 -16.30
C LYS A 503 19.24 -5.87 -15.79
N PHE A 504 19.00 -5.30 -14.61
CA PHE A 504 19.85 -4.25 -14.02
C PHE A 504 20.87 -4.84 -13.05
N ARG A 505 21.96 -5.40 -13.60
CA ARG A 505 23.02 -6.09 -12.81
C ARG A 505 24.18 -5.19 -12.39
N SER A 506 24.32 -4.02 -13.00
CA SER A 506 25.22 -2.94 -12.59
C SER A 506 24.52 -1.61 -12.80
N PHE A 507 25.06 -0.52 -12.23
CA PHE A 507 24.50 0.81 -12.44
C PHE A 507 24.53 1.26 -13.92
N ASP A 508 25.46 0.75 -14.72
CA ASP A 508 25.57 1.10 -16.15
C ASP A 508 24.40 0.56 -16.99
N CYS A 509 23.78 -0.54 -16.54
CA CYS A 509 22.57 -1.08 -17.17
C CYS A 509 21.39 -0.08 -17.17
N PHE A 510 21.37 0.89 -16.25
CA PHE A 510 20.31 1.90 -16.19
C PHE A 510 20.43 2.97 -17.29
N ASP A 511 21.63 3.23 -17.81
CA ASP A 511 21.83 4.20 -18.90
C ASP A 511 21.74 3.52 -20.27
N SER A 512 22.29 2.31 -20.41
CA SER A 512 22.34 1.59 -21.70
C SER A 512 20.96 1.31 -22.30
N GLN A 513 19.93 1.14 -21.47
CA GLN A 513 18.56 0.83 -21.91
C GLN A 513 17.92 1.90 -22.83
N TRP A 514 18.35 3.16 -22.73
CA TRP A 514 17.82 4.25 -23.55
C TRP A 514 18.56 4.34 -24.89
N HIS A 515 19.87 4.11 -24.89
CA HIS A 515 20.68 4.08 -26.11
C HIS A 515 20.35 2.89 -27.04
N GLN A 516 19.76 1.83 -26.49
CA GLN A 516 19.28 0.62 -27.22
C GLN A 516 17.89 0.79 -27.84
N LEU A 517 17.31 1.99 -27.87
CA LEU A 517 16.02 2.23 -28.51
C LEU A 517 16.16 2.38 -30.02
N ASP A 518 15.78 1.34 -30.78
CA ASP A 518 15.72 1.41 -32.24
C ASP A 518 14.59 2.32 -32.76
N ALA A 519 13.56 2.57 -31.93
CA ALA A 519 12.51 3.52 -32.24
C ALA A 519 12.00 4.27 -31.00
N ILE A 520 11.71 5.54 -31.20
CA ILE A 520 11.09 6.45 -30.23
C ILE A 520 9.88 7.13 -30.89
N TYR A 521 9.04 7.74 -30.08
CA TYR A 521 7.84 8.42 -30.53
C TYR A 521 7.71 9.77 -29.86
N GLU A 522 7.61 10.82 -30.68
CA GLU A 522 7.22 12.13 -30.22
C GLU A 522 5.71 12.10 -29.96
N ASN A 523 5.27 12.54 -28.78
CA ASN A 523 3.86 12.76 -28.48
C ASN A 523 3.60 14.27 -28.49
N GLN A 524 2.39 14.68 -28.88
CA GLN A 524 1.93 16.05 -28.69
C GLN A 524 0.48 16.07 -28.27
N ARG A 525 0.12 16.98 -27.34
CA ARG A 525 -1.24 17.12 -26.83
C ARG A 525 -1.78 18.54 -27.02
N LEU A 526 -2.97 18.64 -27.60
CA LEU A 526 -3.70 19.90 -27.82
C LEU A 526 -4.37 20.37 -26.51
N ASN A 527 -4.38 21.68 -26.25
CA ASN A 527 -4.94 22.24 -25.03
C ASN A 527 -6.49 22.30 -25.07
N PRO A 528 -7.22 21.58 -24.18
CA PRO A 528 -8.68 21.55 -24.17
C PRO A 528 -9.36 22.89 -23.86
N LEU A 529 -8.66 23.83 -23.23
CA LEU A 529 -9.17 25.16 -22.89
C LEU A 529 -8.99 26.18 -24.03
N ARG A 530 -8.17 25.86 -25.04
CA ARG A 530 -7.93 26.68 -26.25
C ARG A 530 -8.67 26.11 -27.49
N ALA A 531 -9.72 25.33 -27.27
CA ALA A 531 -10.26 24.32 -28.21
C ALA A 531 -11.08 24.84 -29.42
N LEU A 532 -10.54 25.79 -30.19
CA LEU A 532 -11.05 26.19 -31.51
C LEU A 532 -9.98 26.25 -32.62
N ALA A 533 -8.72 25.92 -32.32
CA ALA A 533 -7.60 26.09 -33.26
C ALA A 533 -6.95 24.77 -33.70
N ALA A 534 -6.28 24.80 -34.85
CA ALA A 534 -5.53 23.69 -35.43
C ALA A 534 -4.21 23.41 -34.66
N TRP A 535 -3.57 22.29 -34.99
CA TRP A 535 -2.27 21.89 -34.45
C TRP A 535 -1.17 22.90 -34.78
N GLY A 536 -0.87 23.78 -33.83
CA GLY A 536 0.20 24.78 -33.90
C GLY A 536 0.78 25.02 -32.51
N ALA A 537 2.00 25.54 -32.43
CA ALA A 537 2.78 25.64 -31.19
C ALA A 537 2.02 26.34 -30.05
N ASP A 538 1.30 27.43 -30.36
CA ASP A 538 0.54 28.23 -29.38
C ASP A 538 -0.67 27.50 -28.78
N ASN A 539 -1.09 26.36 -29.36
CA ASN A 539 -2.29 25.61 -28.98
C ASN A 539 -1.99 24.24 -28.36
N LEU A 540 -0.72 23.86 -28.26
CA LEU A 540 -0.30 22.70 -27.49
C LEU A 540 -0.40 22.98 -25.98
N LEU A 541 -0.49 21.91 -25.18
CA LEU A 541 -0.14 21.99 -23.75
C LEU A 541 1.35 22.30 -23.62
N ALA A 542 1.73 22.94 -22.51
CA ALA A 542 3.12 23.36 -22.31
C ALA A 542 4.05 22.16 -22.20
N GLU A 543 5.32 22.35 -22.53
CA GLU A 543 6.36 21.33 -22.31
C GLU A 543 6.42 21.00 -20.81
N GLY A 544 5.98 19.78 -20.45
CA GLY A 544 5.92 19.31 -19.06
C GLY A 544 4.68 18.46 -18.74
N ASP A 545 3.50 18.83 -19.25
CA ASP A 545 2.21 18.21 -18.90
C ASP A 545 2.06 16.75 -19.41
N TYR A 546 2.93 16.33 -20.32
CA TYR A 546 3.03 14.97 -20.83
C TYR A 546 4.47 14.67 -21.28
N ALA A 547 4.80 13.39 -21.43
CA ALA A 547 6.12 12.98 -21.90
C ALA A 547 6.29 13.26 -23.40
N ALA A 548 7.11 14.25 -23.76
CA ALA A 548 7.41 14.62 -25.15
C ALA A 548 7.89 13.41 -25.97
N TRP A 549 8.69 12.53 -25.35
CA TRP A 549 9.19 11.30 -25.97
C TRP A 549 8.68 10.06 -25.24
N THR A 550 8.36 9.02 -26.01
CA THR A 550 8.03 7.69 -25.48
C THR A 550 8.65 6.58 -26.33
N ASP A 551 8.91 5.42 -25.74
CA ASP A 551 9.38 4.24 -26.49
C ASP A 551 8.24 3.52 -27.25
N VAL A 552 8.54 2.41 -27.93
CA VAL A 552 7.54 1.58 -28.63
C VAL A 552 6.34 1.17 -27.76
N ASN A 553 6.55 0.98 -26.45
CA ASN A 553 5.53 0.55 -25.49
C ASN A 553 4.75 1.72 -24.87
N GLY A 554 5.16 2.96 -25.12
CA GLY A 554 4.53 4.16 -24.56
C GLY A 554 5.19 4.68 -23.28
N ILE A 555 6.37 4.16 -22.91
CA ILE A 555 7.11 4.56 -21.71
C ILE A 555 7.72 5.94 -21.92
N PRO A 556 7.48 6.94 -21.04
CA PRO A 556 8.18 8.21 -21.05
C PRO A 556 9.71 8.07 -21.10
N ILE A 557 10.34 8.69 -22.10
CA ILE A 557 11.80 8.82 -22.19
C ILE A 557 12.17 10.23 -21.69
N PRO A 558 13.13 10.37 -20.76
CA PRO A 558 13.61 11.70 -20.35
C PRO A 558 14.19 12.47 -21.54
N MET A 559 13.94 13.78 -21.63
CA MET A 559 14.32 14.57 -22.81
C MET A 559 15.85 14.60 -23.02
N GLU A 560 16.62 14.65 -21.94
CA GLU A 560 18.08 14.61 -21.95
C GLU A 560 18.68 13.26 -22.37
N LYS A 561 17.84 12.22 -22.52
CA LYS A 561 18.23 10.90 -23.05
C LYS A 561 17.89 10.72 -24.53
N VAL A 562 17.25 11.71 -25.17
CA VAL A 562 16.93 11.70 -26.60
C VAL A 562 17.79 12.71 -27.34
N ASN A 563 18.82 12.23 -28.05
CA ASN A 563 19.46 13.01 -29.10
C ASN A 563 18.60 12.92 -30.37
N ARG A 564 18.02 14.04 -30.84
CA ARG A 564 17.15 14.03 -32.03
C ARG A 564 17.93 13.67 -33.30
N ASP A 565 19.22 13.99 -33.37
CA ASP A 565 20.07 13.76 -34.54
C ASP A 565 20.39 12.27 -34.77
N ASP A 566 20.20 11.41 -33.75
CA ASP A 566 20.38 9.95 -33.86
C ASP A 566 19.21 9.27 -34.60
N TYR A 567 18.10 9.97 -34.88
CA TYR A 567 16.84 9.40 -35.37
C TYR A 567 16.26 10.14 -36.58
N VAL A 568 15.56 9.40 -37.44
CA VAL A 568 14.80 9.96 -38.56
C VAL A 568 13.32 9.59 -38.49
N VAL A 569 12.47 10.46 -39.00
CA VAL A 569 11.04 10.17 -39.16
C VAL A 569 10.88 9.15 -40.30
N VAL A 570 10.25 8.02 -40.01
CA VAL A 570 9.89 7.03 -41.03
C VAL A 570 8.37 7.11 -41.23
N PRO A 571 7.88 7.62 -42.37
CA PRO A 571 6.48 7.49 -42.75
C PRO A 571 6.15 5.99 -42.86
N ASP A 572 5.02 5.57 -42.30
CA ASP A 572 4.63 4.15 -42.31
C ASP A 572 3.50 3.91 -43.33
N PRO A 573 3.80 3.32 -44.51
CA PRO A 573 2.81 3.14 -45.56
C PRO A 573 1.96 1.87 -45.37
N LEU A 574 2.25 1.04 -44.34
CA LEU A 574 1.82 -0.36 -44.27
C LEU A 574 0.73 -0.64 -43.22
N PHE A 575 0.35 0.33 -42.38
CA PHE A 575 -0.76 0.18 -41.41
C PHE A 575 -2.02 0.97 -41.83
N PRO A 576 -2.87 0.47 -42.77
CA PRO A 576 -4.07 1.16 -43.26
C PRO A 576 -5.21 1.33 -42.23
N LEU A 577 -4.95 1.07 -40.95
CA LEU A 577 -5.88 1.28 -39.83
C LEU A 577 -5.65 2.60 -39.06
N LEU A 578 -4.53 3.30 -39.31
CA LEU A 578 -4.22 4.60 -38.73
C LEU A 578 -3.94 5.60 -39.86
N SER A 579 -4.72 6.68 -39.96
CA SER A 579 -4.39 7.78 -40.87
C SER A 579 -3.26 8.62 -40.28
N SER A 580 -2.14 8.72 -41.00
CA SER A 580 -1.12 9.75 -40.74
C SER A 580 -1.38 10.99 -41.61
N ASP A 581 -0.95 12.16 -41.15
CA ASP A 581 -0.86 13.35 -42.01
C ASP A 581 0.43 13.34 -42.86
N ASP A 582 0.58 14.34 -43.73
CA ASP A 582 1.78 14.59 -44.56
C ASP A 582 3.06 14.77 -43.73
N GLN A 583 2.88 15.15 -42.46
CA GLN A 583 3.92 15.35 -41.46
C GLN A 583 4.22 14.07 -40.64
N GLY A 584 3.62 12.92 -40.98
CA GLY A 584 3.89 11.63 -40.33
C GLY A 584 3.31 11.48 -38.91
N TRP A 585 2.33 12.29 -38.52
CA TRP A 585 1.65 12.15 -37.23
C TRP A 585 0.50 11.16 -37.30
N TYR A 586 0.56 10.12 -36.47
CA TYR A 586 -0.55 9.22 -36.19
C TYR A 586 -1.52 9.88 -35.20
N TYR A 587 -2.78 9.95 -35.59
CA TYR A 587 -3.88 10.40 -34.74
C TYR A 587 -4.35 9.25 -33.84
N ALA A 588 -4.86 9.57 -32.64
CA ALA A 588 -5.39 8.56 -31.74
C ALA A 588 -6.44 7.66 -32.43
N ARG A 589 -6.35 6.36 -32.12
CA ARG A 589 -6.88 5.20 -32.86
C ARG A 589 -8.38 5.20 -33.24
N ASN A 590 -9.17 6.16 -32.76
CA ASN A 590 -10.59 6.28 -33.05
C ASN A 590 -10.92 7.15 -34.28
N PHE A 591 -9.97 7.82 -34.94
CA PHE A 591 -10.32 8.68 -36.10
C PHE A 591 -10.95 7.91 -37.27
N LYS A 592 -10.55 6.65 -37.50
CA LYS A 592 -11.18 5.77 -38.51
C LYS A 592 -12.58 5.32 -38.10
N ILE A 593 -12.76 4.90 -36.84
CA ILE A 593 -14.09 4.60 -36.25
C ILE A 593 -15.00 5.83 -36.31
N PHE A 594 -14.47 7.03 -36.12
CA PHE A 594 -15.19 8.29 -36.25
C PHE A 594 -15.63 8.55 -37.70
N GLN A 595 -14.78 8.29 -38.70
CA GLN A 595 -15.19 8.32 -40.12
C GLN A 595 -16.29 7.28 -40.38
N ASP A 596 -16.09 6.03 -39.98
CA ASP A 596 -17.05 4.93 -40.18
C ASP A 596 -18.41 5.24 -39.53
N MET A 597 -18.45 5.76 -38.30
CA MET A 597 -19.68 6.19 -37.62
C MET A 597 -20.33 7.43 -38.25
N ARG A 598 -19.54 8.36 -38.84
CA ARG A 598 -20.09 9.51 -39.58
C ARG A 598 -20.80 9.07 -40.87
N VAL A 599 -20.28 8.03 -41.51
CA VAL A 599 -20.80 7.45 -42.76
C VAL A 599 -21.97 6.50 -42.50
N HIS A 600 -21.98 5.76 -41.37
CA HIS A 600 -23.08 4.86 -40.98
C HIS A 600 -24.30 5.60 -40.41
N ARG A 601 -24.93 6.46 -41.23
CA ARG A 601 -26.29 6.98 -40.98
C ARG A 601 -27.35 5.90 -41.21
N GLY A 602 -27.43 4.96 -40.28
CA GLY A 602 -28.57 4.07 -40.08
C GLY A 602 -28.32 2.61 -40.44
N THR A 603 -28.15 1.75 -39.43
CA THR A 603 -28.65 0.36 -39.31
C THR A 603 -28.07 -0.34 -38.07
N THR A 604 -28.33 0.15 -36.86
CA THR A 604 -28.11 -0.65 -35.62
C THR A 604 -28.91 -0.10 -34.41
N PRO A 605 -29.40 -0.93 -33.47
CA PRO A 605 -30.29 -0.46 -32.39
C PRO A 605 -29.57 0.26 -31.23
N ARG A 606 -30.22 1.31 -30.73
CA ARG A 606 -30.06 1.99 -29.42
C ARG A 606 -28.81 1.66 -28.58
N VAL A 607 -27.68 2.29 -28.89
CA VAL A 607 -26.62 2.59 -27.89
C VAL A 607 -27.21 3.51 -26.80
N ARG A 608 -27.02 3.20 -25.50
CA ARG A 608 -27.63 3.96 -24.40
C ARG A 608 -26.98 5.36 -24.27
N LYS A 609 -27.74 6.35 -23.78
CA LYS A 609 -27.25 7.74 -23.61
C LYS A 609 -25.98 7.84 -22.75
N ARG A 610 -25.86 7.02 -21.69
CA ARG A 610 -24.70 6.95 -20.80
C ARG A 610 -23.43 6.54 -21.55
N ASP A 611 -23.52 5.47 -22.33
CA ASP A 611 -22.39 4.94 -23.10
C ASP A 611 -21.93 5.95 -24.17
N LYS A 612 -22.88 6.66 -24.81
CA LYS A 612 -22.56 7.78 -25.72
C LYS A 612 -21.85 8.94 -25.00
N PHE A 613 -22.16 9.23 -23.75
CA PHE A 613 -21.53 10.31 -22.99
C PHE A 613 -20.13 9.93 -22.49
N GLN A 614 -19.95 8.71 -21.98
CA GLN A 614 -18.62 8.20 -21.62
C GLN A 614 -17.71 8.05 -22.85
N HIS A 615 -18.25 7.59 -23.99
CA HIS A 615 -17.51 7.62 -25.26
C HIS A 615 -17.22 9.06 -25.70
N PHE A 616 -18.17 9.99 -25.67
CA PHE A 616 -17.92 11.41 -26.05
C PHE A 616 -16.85 12.09 -25.17
N MET A 617 -16.77 11.75 -23.88
CA MET A 617 -15.71 12.26 -22.99
C MET A 617 -14.34 11.62 -23.28
N ALA A 618 -14.30 10.31 -23.53
CA ALA A 618 -13.10 9.63 -24.01
C ALA A 618 -12.66 10.14 -25.40
N ASP A 619 -13.61 10.42 -26.31
CA ASP A 619 -13.38 10.96 -27.66
C ASP A 619 -12.76 12.35 -27.57
N ARG A 620 -13.25 13.23 -26.69
CA ARG A 620 -12.70 14.57 -26.46
C ARG A 620 -11.27 14.53 -25.89
N LEU A 621 -10.97 13.59 -24.98
CA LEU A 621 -9.64 13.45 -24.38
C LEU A 621 -8.63 12.78 -25.32
N LEU A 622 -9.05 11.79 -26.10
CA LEU A 622 -8.17 11.02 -27.00
C LEU A 622 -7.94 11.76 -28.34
N ALA A 623 -8.91 12.49 -28.87
CA ALA A 623 -8.73 13.29 -30.09
C ALA A 623 -7.74 14.47 -29.93
N GLN A 624 -7.30 14.74 -28.71
CA GLN A 624 -6.31 15.77 -28.40
C GLN A 624 -4.87 15.25 -28.41
N VAL A 625 -4.60 13.99 -28.76
CA VAL A 625 -3.24 13.43 -28.78
C VAL A 625 -2.85 12.99 -30.19
N ARG A 626 -1.67 13.43 -30.65
CA ARG A 626 -1.00 12.92 -31.85
C ARG A 626 0.38 12.36 -31.49
N ARG A 627 0.85 11.37 -32.27
CA ARG A 627 2.12 10.67 -32.04
C ARG A 627 2.89 10.53 -33.36
N ARG A 628 4.19 10.79 -33.40
CA ARG A 628 5.04 10.64 -34.61
C ARG A 628 6.15 9.64 -34.31
N LYS A 629 6.38 8.67 -35.19
CA LYS A 629 7.43 7.64 -35.04
C LYS A 629 8.76 8.14 -35.58
N TYR A 630 9.81 7.90 -34.81
CA TYR A 630 11.21 8.15 -35.14
C TYR A 630 11.97 6.83 -35.02
N VAL A 631 12.80 6.50 -36.02
CA VAL A 631 13.61 5.28 -36.07
C VAL A 631 15.08 5.66 -36.06
N LYS A 632 15.90 4.91 -35.30
CA LYS A 632 17.30 5.23 -35.09
C LYS A 632 18.10 5.02 -36.38
N LEU A 633 18.96 5.97 -36.75
CA LEU A 633 19.78 5.89 -37.97
C LEU A 633 20.58 4.59 -38.05
N SER A 634 21.14 4.13 -36.91
CA SER A 634 21.92 2.90 -36.82
C SER A 634 21.13 1.60 -36.99
N SER A 635 19.79 1.63 -36.87
CA SER A 635 18.93 0.46 -37.04
C SER A 635 18.35 0.34 -38.45
N LEU A 636 18.57 1.34 -39.31
CA LEU A 636 18.17 1.27 -40.72
C LEU A 636 19.16 0.38 -41.50
N PRO A 637 18.67 -0.46 -42.44
CA PRO A 637 19.55 -1.28 -43.27
C PRO A 637 20.45 -0.38 -44.12
N VAL A 638 21.76 -0.59 -44.01
CA VAL A 638 22.76 0.11 -44.83
C VAL A 638 22.67 -0.41 -46.27
N LEU A 639 21.88 0.29 -47.09
CA LEU A 639 21.80 0.09 -48.54
C LEU A 639 22.73 1.06 -49.26
N ASN A 640 23.43 0.56 -50.27
CA ASN A 640 24.55 1.25 -50.93
C ASN A 640 24.13 2.54 -51.66
N GLY A 641 24.28 3.68 -51.00
CA GLY A 641 24.60 4.96 -51.65
C GLY A 641 23.47 5.74 -52.35
N SER A 642 22.25 5.21 -52.43
CA SER A 642 21.09 5.95 -52.95
C SER A 642 19.86 5.79 -52.06
N PHE A 643 19.36 6.91 -51.53
CA PHE A 643 18.02 6.96 -50.93
C PHE A 643 16.96 6.90 -52.04
N ILE A 644 15.82 6.29 -51.71
CA ILE A 644 14.65 5.99 -52.55
C ILE A 644 14.73 4.59 -53.21
N ASP A 645 13.60 3.88 -53.07
CA ASP A 645 13.22 2.55 -53.57
C ASP A 645 13.78 1.27 -52.91
N THR A 646 12.82 0.41 -52.56
CA THR A 646 12.93 -0.97 -52.02
C THR A 646 13.51 -1.14 -50.61
N VAL A 647 12.66 -0.92 -49.59
CA VAL A 647 12.79 -1.65 -48.31
C VAL A 647 12.23 -3.06 -48.51
N PRO A 648 13.02 -4.14 -48.31
CA PRO A 648 12.51 -5.51 -48.38
C PRO A 648 11.51 -5.80 -47.25
N VAL A 649 10.50 -6.62 -47.54
CA VAL A 649 9.49 -7.05 -46.57
C VAL A 649 10.15 -7.79 -45.39
N LEU A 650 10.19 -7.13 -44.23
CA LEU A 650 10.30 -7.81 -42.93
C LEU A 650 8.88 -8.03 -42.38
N ARG A 651 8.69 -9.20 -41.78
CA ARG A 651 7.38 -9.84 -41.58
C ARG A 651 6.59 -9.22 -40.41
N ASP A 652 5.26 -9.30 -40.51
CA ASP A 652 4.31 -9.07 -39.41
C ASP A 652 4.79 -9.64 -38.07
N HIS A 653 5.10 -8.79 -37.08
CA HIS A 653 5.14 -9.22 -35.68
C HIS A 653 4.81 -8.14 -34.63
N ASP A 654 5.08 -6.85 -34.87
CA ASP A 654 5.17 -5.86 -33.78
C ASP A 654 3.87 -5.24 -33.25
N ASP A 655 2.68 -5.52 -33.81
CA ASP A 655 1.40 -5.07 -33.22
C ASP A 655 0.66 -6.16 -32.40
N LYS A 656 1.37 -7.23 -32.01
CA LYS A 656 0.92 -8.16 -30.96
C LYS A 656 1.59 -7.88 -29.61
N ASP A 657 2.77 -7.26 -29.62
CA ASP A 657 3.57 -7.00 -28.42
C ASP A 657 3.41 -5.61 -27.82
N SER A 658 2.76 -4.67 -28.53
CA SER A 658 2.45 -3.34 -28.01
C SER A 658 1.55 -3.41 -26.76
N PHE A 659 1.73 -2.48 -25.82
CA PHE A 659 0.90 -2.37 -24.59
C PHE A 659 -0.61 -2.44 -24.93
N TYR A 660 -1.04 -1.72 -25.97
CA TYR A 660 -2.43 -1.68 -26.44
C TYR A 660 -2.95 -2.98 -27.08
N ALA A 661 -2.06 -3.83 -27.58
CA ALA A 661 -2.39 -5.15 -28.12
C ALA A 661 -2.47 -6.20 -26.99
N LYS A 662 -1.48 -6.24 -26.08
CA LYS A 662 -1.50 -7.10 -24.89
C LYS A 662 -2.69 -6.78 -23.98
N TRP A 663 -2.94 -5.50 -23.72
CA TRP A 663 -4.10 -5.02 -22.96
C TRP A 663 -5.43 -5.47 -23.59
N ARG A 664 -5.57 -5.44 -24.92
CA ARG A 664 -6.78 -5.97 -25.61
C ARG A 664 -6.86 -7.50 -25.62
N GLN A 665 -5.76 -8.23 -25.66
CA GLN A 665 -5.78 -9.69 -25.51
C GLN A 665 -6.11 -10.12 -24.06
N TRP A 666 -5.68 -9.36 -23.06
CA TRP A 666 -6.07 -9.57 -21.66
C TRP A 666 -7.53 -9.21 -21.42
N GLY A 667 -7.97 -8.02 -21.82
CA GLY A 667 -9.36 -7.56 -21.69
C GLY A 667 -10.38 -8.41 -22.47
N SER A 668 -9.96 -9.12 -23.51
CA SER A 668 -10.86 -10.00 -24.28
C SER A 668 -10.92 -11.46 -23.78
N LYS A 669 -10.06 -11.87 -22.82
CA LYS A 669 -10.08 -13.23 -22.25
C LYS A 669 -11.02 -13.42 -21.06
N LYS A 670 -11.51 -12.36 -20.39
CA LYS A 670 -12.65 -12.46 -19.45
C LYS A 670 -13.99 -12.28 -20.17
N LYS A 671 -14.44 -13.35 -20.86
CA LYS A 671 -15.88 -13.58 -21.12
C LYS A 671 -16.36 -14.78 -20.31
N PHE A 672 -16.71 -14.53 -19.05
CA PHE A 672 -17.56 -15.46 -18.31
C PHE A 672 -18.89 -15.63 -19.07
N LYS A 673 -19.27 -16.87 -19.37
CA LYS A 673 -20.65 -17.19 -19.77
C LYS A 673 -21.49 -17.22 -18.49
N PRO A 674 -22.64 -16.52 -18.41
CA PRO A 674 -23.62 -16.79 -17.36
C PRO A 674 -24.20 -18.21 -17.55
N PRO A 675 -24.61 -18.89 -16.47
CA PRO A 675 -25.30 -20.18 -16.56
C PRO A 675 -26.69 -20.02 -17.23
N PRO A 676 -27.24 -21.10 -17.82
CA PRO A 676 -28.57 -21.06 -18.41
C PRO A 676 -29.66 -20.87 -17.33
N PRO A 677 -30.77 -20.17 -17.63
CA PRO A 677 -31.88 -20.03 -16.70
C PRO A 677 -32.61 -21.38 -16.50
N PRO A 678 -33.02 -21.73 -15.27
CA PRO A 678 -33.88 -22.89 -15.05
C PRO A 678 -35.28 -22.68 -15.64
N ALA A 679 -35.89 -23.76 -16.15
CA ALA A 679 -37.15 -23.69 -16.86
C ALA A 679 -38.39 -23.76 -15.93
N SER A 680 -39.25 -22.75 -16.08
CA SER A 680 -40.72 -22.76 -15.89
C SER A 680 -41.40 -23.55 -14.76
N LEU A 681 -42.07 -22.81 -13.87
CA LEU A 681 -43.42 -23.05 -13.34
C LEU A 681 -44.06 -21.63 -13.24
N ARG A 682 -45.10 -21.24 -13.99
CA ARG A 682 -46.55 -21.44 -13.71
C ARG A 682 -46.89 -21.28 -12.21
N SER A 683 -47.85 -20.48 -11.72
CA SER A 683 -48.66 -19.35 -12.23
C SER A 683 -49.32 -18.67 -10.98
N SER A 684 -50.14 -17.61 -10.98
CA SER A 684 -50.94 -16.92 -12.02
C SER A 684 -51.21 -15.44 -11.59
N THR A 685 -52.29 -14.80 -12.10
CA THR A 685 -53.24 -13.83 -11.45
C THR A 685 -52.81 -13.09 -10.16
N GLU A 686 -53.07 -11.81 -9.91
CA GLU A 686 -53.82 -10.71 -10.60
C GLU A 686 -53.52 -9.39 -9.83
N TYR A 687 -54.00 -8.18 -10.14
CA TYR A 687 -54.95 -7.67 -11.15
C TYR A 687 -54.35 -6.40 -11.82
N HIS A 688 -55.17 -5.58 -12.48
CA HIS A 688 -54.83 -4.26 -13.05
C HIS A 688 -55.63 -3.11 -12.38
N GLU A 689 -55.28 -1.88 -12.77
CA GLU A 689 -56.16 -0.69 -13.02
C GLU A 689 -56.04 0.54 -12.10
N LEU A 690 -56.25 1.80 -12.54
CA LEU A 690 -56.11 2.53 -13.83
C LEU A 690 -56.32 4.04 -13.50
N TYR A 691 -55.54 4.97 -14.09
CA TYR A 691 -55.90 6.37 -14.46
C TYR A 691 -56.44 7.36 -13.38
N ASP A 692 -56.55 8.69 -13.58
CA ASP A 692 -55.74 9.72 -14.30
C ASP A 692 -56.31 11.14 -13.94
N ALA A 693 -55.54 12.19 -14.19
CA ALA A 693 -55.97 13.55 -14.57
C ALA A 693 -56.78 14.52 -13.63
N ARG A 694 -56.17 15.71 -13.42
CA ARG A 694 -56.78 17.09 -13.46
C ARG A 694 -57.73 17.52 -12.32
N SER A 695 -58.02 18.82 -12.04
CA SER A 695 -57.30 20.12 -12.12
C SER A 695 -58.27 21.27 -11.69
N SER A 696 -57.88 22.21 -10.81
CA SER A 696 -58.43 23.61 -10.64
C SER A 696 -58.01 24.19 -9.27
N HIS A 697 -57.30 25.31 -9.11
CA HIS A 697 -57.54 26.76 -9.40
C HIS A 697 -57.94 27.60 -8.14
N PRO A 698 -57.68 28.94 -8.09
CA PRO A 698 -57.04 29.56 -6.91
C PRO A 698 -57.75 30.80 -6.29
N ARG A 699 -57.15 31.36 -5.22
CA ARG A 699 -57.22 32.74 -4.64
C ARG A 699 -56.33 32.75 -3.36
N GLY A 700 -55.67 33.79 -2.87
CA GLY A 700 -55.36 35.14 -3.38
C GLY A 700 -54.66 36.01 -2.30
N ILE A 701 -53.43 36.47 -2.58
CA ILE A 701 -52.95 37.88 -2.53
C ILE A 701 -52.82 38.66 -1.17
N LEU A 702 -51.67 39.36 -1.04
CA LEU A 702 -51.28 40.55 -0.21
C LEU A 702 -50.44 40.42 1.10
N LEU A 703 -49.20 40.94 0.98
CA LEU A 703 -48.30 41.59 1.99
C LEU A 703 -48.70 43.11 2.13
N PRO A 704 -48.06 44.06 2.91
CA PRO A 704 -46.68 44.08 3.46
C PRO A 704 -46.33 44.85 4.79
N GLN A 705 -45.13 44.57 5.32
CA GLN A 705 -44.06 45.43 5.94
C GLN A 705 -44.22 46.49 7.07
N LEU A 706 -43.36 46.31 8.13
CA LEU A 706 -42.47 47.29 8.85
C LEU A 706 -43.10 48.39 9.80
N PRO A 707 -42.34 49.13 10.69
CA PRO A 707 -40.87 49.27 10.88
C PRO A 707 -40.32 49.25 12.37
N LEU A 708 -39.15 49.90 12.60
CA LEU A 708 -38.12 49.84 13.68
C LEU A 708 -38.16 50.88 14.85
N HIS A 709 -37.19 50.73 15.79
CA HIS A 709 -36.58 51.68 16.78
C HIS A 709 -37.08 51.62 18.26
N GLN A 710 -36.32 51.95 19.33
CA GLN A 710 -35.14 52.84 19.56
C GLN A 710 -34.09 52.33 20.61
N LEU A 711 -32.93 53.00 20.72
CA LEU A 711 -31.89 52.92 21.79
C LEU A 711 -31.91 54.19 22.67
N PRO A 712 -31.37 54.18 23.92
CA PRO A 712 -30.08 54.89 24.19
C PRO A 712 -29.18 54.31 25.34
N PRO A 713 -27.94 54.86 25.55
CA PRO A 713 -26.88 54.35 26.49
C PRO A 713 -26.49 55.43 27.58
N PRO A 714 -25.26 55.55 28.16
CA PRO A 714 -24.16 54.63 28.58
C PRO A 714 -23.67 54.83 30.07
N THR A 715 -22.63 54.08 30.56
CA THR A 715 -21.39 54.54 31.29
C THR A 715 -20.79 53.68 32.45
N THR A 716 -19.44 53.71 32.54
CA THR A 716 -18.51 53.57 33.71
C THR A 716 -18.18 52.24 34.46
N SER A 717 -16.96 51.73 34.19
CA SER A 717 -15.87 51.31 35.13
C SER A 717 -16.09 50.44 36.39
N SER A 718 -15.34 49.33 36.53
CA SER A 718 -14.08 49.26 37.34
C SER A 718 -13.65 47.85 37.86
N ARG A 719 -12.31 47.65 37.88
CA ARG A 719 -11.41 46.79 38.70
C ARG A 719 -11.91 45.64 39.62
N ARG A 720 -11.15 44.53 39.52
CA ARG A 720 -10.61 43.64 40.59
C ARG A 720 -11.57 42.87 41.53
N ARG A 721 -11.50 41.54 41.47
CA ARG A 721 -10.48 40.78 42.22
C ARG A 721 -10.11 39.48 41.51
#